data_AF-A0A8S9DQF7-F1
#
_entry.id   AF-A0A8S9DQF7-F1
#
_cell.length_a   1.000
_cell.length_b   1.000
_cell.length_c   1.000
_cell.angle_alpha   90.00
_cell.angle_beta   90.00
_cell.angle_gamma   90.00
#
_symmetry.space_group_name_H-M   'P 1'
#
loop_
_entity.id
_entity.type
_entity.pdbx_description
1 polymer ?
#
loop_
_entity_poly.entity_id
_entity_poly.type
_entity_poly.pdbx_seq_one_letter_code
_entity_poly.pdbx_strand_id
1 'polypeptide(L)'
;MKIVKLNCTACGAPISVPENLDILFCNSCGSKLAVDRGEGYITLKLLDKLTQTVQESGEKAHSAIKENTYVTKVELKKVQISQSISTEEMKLNSLRQEIRQLSRNAQISLVERSQLTTLRLEQCNSLMRIRKLNLDIARLDEGWDESLEVFQADLASLDEIIVQLTPFSQEPQIATRINELVKERARCQKELVTLETNLITGQLLSYKYPPLNTLNVEQLESLRSNIQLDLNLLDRGPQTEVKTSIRQEINGLFANLNAIYPRKIVESSTGELKSLDLRAPFPEIPLQLVPFIDLAESDLAKVKTAPDSPEKFLVQSEIEKLTKVLKDLQTKDIPSQRIKQTRKNKKKQGVLITICLLITACVVIVGILAATSKIDDTLHGIFDLTTIDRKQQQTLSAGQFIQANSEFVEIVALKTYLRLEPDINSKETTALTRGDLLFNLGRDSQASDWYKVELVEDHKIGYLYEQWIMPIHSSPHKGTPLSHSKRNTIYEQNFSSFSTDWEESKFDYAYGTGSLDIKDGSYKIELNAKQPAYYFSNISISELPSSYLASVDTKWLSGQGTGYYGLQTNFVDESNFDYLMISTEGDLVVGTYRNGESVVFYNTKDSMNKTVPFNEGGVNKISVLVESKVNNGPTRFTYAVNGYSFYTVEYERWQVFQPKIGLIVWLLAADESEIVGFDNFEITE
;
A
#
# COMPACT_ATOMS: atom_id res chain seq x y z
N MET A 1 -89.84 -38.34 -33.10
CA MET A 1 -88.55 -38.03 -32.44
C MET A 1 -88.79 -36.90 -31.47
N LYS A 2 -88.66 -37.15 -30.16
CA LYS A 2 -88.78 -36.09 -29.16
C LYS A 2 -87.44 -35.37 -29.09
N ILE A 3 -87.44 -34.06 -29.35
CA ILE A 3 -86.24 -33.23 -29.27
C ILE A 3 -86.39 -32.37 -28.01
N VAL A 4 -85.44 -32.48 -27.08
CA VAL A 4 -85.42 -31.64 -25.87
C VAL A 4 -84.45 -30.50 -26.11
N LYS A 5 -84.91 -29.27 -25.90
CA LYS A 5 -84.07 -28.07 -26.00
C LYS A 5 -83.44 -27.76 -24.65
N LEU A 6 -82.11 -27.75 -24.59
CA LEU A 6 -81.32 -27.38 -23.43
C LEU A 6 -80.31 -26.31 -23.84
N ASN A 7 -79.74 -25.57 -22.89
CA ASN A 7 -78.67 -24.63 -23.19
C ASN A 7 -77.30 -25.28 -22.97
N CYS A 8 -76.34 -24.97 -23.82
CA CYS A 8 -74.95 -25.36 -23.67
C CYS A 8 -74.40 -24.88 -22.33
N THR A 9 -73.84 -25.77 -21.52
CA THR A 9 -73.25 -25.40 -20.22
C THR A 9 -71.94 -24.61 -20.33
N ALA A 10 -71.34 -24.53 -21.53
CA ALA A 10 -70.12 -23.75 -21.78
C ALA A 10 -70.40 -22.30 -22.20
N CYS A 11 -71.34 -22.08 -23.12
CA CYS A 11 -71.57 -20.79 -23.77
C CYS A 11 -73.01 -20.27 -23.70
N GLY A 12 -73.95 -21.05 -23.13
CA GLY A 12 -75.35 -20.66 -23.02
C GLY A 12 -76.19 -20.79 -24.30
N ALA A 13 -75.59 -21.16 -25.45
CA ALA A 13 -76.32 -21.30 -26.70
C ALA A 13 -77.34 -22.46 -26.67
N PRO A 14 -78.53 -22.32 -27.29
CA PRO A 14 -79.54 -23.37 -27.30
C PRO A 14 -79.10 -24.59 -28.14
N ILE A 15 -79.28 -25.78 -27.58
CA ILE A 15 -78.94 -27.08 -28.15
C ILE A 15 -80.18 -27.96 -28.18
N SER A 16 -80.40 -28.60 -29.31
CA SER A 16 -81.43 -29.62 -29.49
C SER A 16 -80.81 -31.01 -29.28
N VAL A 17 -81.26 -31.73 -28.26
CA VAL A 17 -80.74 -33.07 -27.91
C VAL A 17 -81.71 -34.14 -28.41
N PRO A 18 -81.32 -35.00 -29.37
CA PRO A 18 -82.12 -36.15 -29.78
C PRO A 18 -82.11 -37.27 -28.72
N GLU A 19 -83.16 -38.10 -28.69
CA GLU A 19 -83.32 -39.18 -27.71
C GLU A 19 -82.18 -40.22 -27.73
N ASN A 20 -81.46 -40.37 -28.85
CA ASN A 20 -80.48 -41.46 -29.07
C ASN A 20 -79.01 -41.02 -29.06
N LEU A 21 -78.68 -39.84 -28.50
CA LEU A 21 -77.31 -39.33 -28.47
C LEU A 21 -76.83 -39.13 -27.04
N ASP A 22 -75.76 -39.83 -26.66
CA ASP A 22 -75.15 -39.70 -25.32
C ASP A 22 -74.05 -38.64 -25.28
N ILE A 23 -73.52 -38.27 -26.45
CA ILE A 23 -72.48 -37.25 -26.62
C ILE A 23 -72.89 -36.36 -27.79
N LEU A 24 -72.74 -35.05 -27.61
CA LEU A 24 -72.97 -34.06 -28.66
C LEU A 24 -71.93 -32.95 -28.59
N PHE A 25 -71.75 -32.25 -29.70
CA PHE A 25 -70.90 -31.07 -29.80
C PHE A 25 -71.79 -29.83 -29.90
N CYS A 26 -71.48 -28.79 -29.14
CA CYS A 26 -72.16 -27.52 -29.30
C CYS A 26 -71.76 -26.88 -30.63
N ASN A 27 -72.70 -26.70 -31.55
CA ASN A 27 -72.41 -26.07 -32.85
C ASN A 27 -71.90 -24.63 -32.73
N SER A 28 -72.17 -23.93 -31.61
CA SER A 28 -71.77 -22.54 -31.43
C SER A 28 -70.36 -22.38 -30.87
N CYS A 29 -69.95 -23.19 -29.90
CA CYS A 29 -68.63 -23.07 -29.26
C CYS A 29 -67.73 -24.29 -29.42
N GLY A 30 -68.19 -25.34 -30.10
CA GLY A 30 -67.44 -26.58 -30.33
C GLY A 30 -67.30 -27.49 -29.12
N SER A 31 -67.75 -27.10 -27.92
CA SER A 31 -67.57 -27.88 -26.70
C SER A 31 -68.27 -29.24 -26.75
N LYS A 32 -67.59 -30.29 -26.29
CA LYS A 32 -68.12 -31.64 -26.19
C LYS A 32 -68.93 -31.82 -24.89
N LEU A 33 -70.18 -32.23 -25.02
CA LEU A 33 -71.14 -32.37 -23.93
C LEU A 33 -71.62 -33.81 -23.83
N ALA A 34 -71.63 -34.36 -22.61
CA ALA A 34 -72.30 -35.62 -22.30
C ALA A 34 -73.74 -35.34 -21.88
N VAL A 35 -74.68 -36.17 -22.37
CA VAL A 35 -76.09 -36.09 -22.03
C VAL A 35 -76.38 -37.05 -20.88
N ASP A 36 -76.67 -36.51 -19.70
CA ASP A 36 -77.01 -37.29 -18.50
C ASP A 36 -78.54 -37.31 -18.34
N ARG A 37 -79.14 -38.50 -18.40
CA ARG A 37 -80.59 -38.72 -18.37
C ARG A 37 -80.97 -39.37 -17.04
N GLY A 38 -81.70 -38.64 -16.20
CA GLY A 38 -82.31 -39.16 -14.97
C GLY A 38 -83.81 -39.43 -15.15
N GLU A 39 -84.45 -40.00 -14.13
CA GLU A 39 -85.90 -40.21 -14.12
C GLU A 39 -86.64 -38.86 -14.18
N GLY A 40 -87.00 -38.44 -15.40
CA GLY A 40 -87.77 -37.22 -15.66
C GLY A 40 -86.97 -35.97 -16.01
N TYR A 41 -85.64 -36.00 -16.09
CA TYR A 41 -84.82 -34.85 -16.48
C TYR A 41 -83.64 -35.21 -17.39
N ILE A 42 -83.21 -34.25 -18.21
CA ILE A 42 -82.01 -34.36 -19.07
C ILE A 42 -81.11 -33.16 -18.72
N THR A 43 -79.85 -33.43 -18.40
CA THR A 43 -78.84 -32.39 -18.16
C THR A 43 -77.62 -32.59 -19.07
N LEU A 44 -76.93 -31.50 -19.39
CA LEU A 44 -75.69 -31.54 -20.17
C LEU A 44 -74.50 -31.34 -19.22
N LYS A 45 -73.51 -32.23 -19.27
CA LYS A 45 -72.25 -32.10 -18.54
C LYS A 45 -71.11 -31.87 -19.53
N LEU A 46 -70.22 -30.92 -19.23
CA LEU A 46 -69.04 -30.65 -20.05
C LEU A 46 -68.05 -31.83 -19.91
N LEU A 47 -67.76 -32.54 -21.01
CA LEU A 47 -66.84 -33.68 -20.99
C LEU A 47 -65.41 -33.25 -20.68
N ASP A 48 -64.99 -32.08 -21.17
CA ASP A 48 -63.63 -31.55 -20.95
C ASP A 48 -63.31 -31.36 -19.47
N LYS A 49 -64.28 -30.95 -18.64
CA LYS A 49 -64.10 -30.84 -17.18
C LYS A 49 -63.94 -32.19 -16.49
N LEU A 50 -64.60 -33.25 -16.97
CA LEU A 50 -64.47 -34.60 -16.42
C LEU A 50 -63.13 -35.24 -16.80
N THR A 51 -62.70 -35.14 -18.05
CA THR A 51 -61.37 -35.60 -18.48
C THR A 51 -60.26 -34.82 -17.81
N GLN A 52 -60.39 -33.49 -17.66
CA GLN A 52 -59.42 -32.68 -16.95
C GLN A 52 -59.34 -33.04 -15.45
N THR A 53 -60.48 -33.25 -14.78
CA THR A 53 -60.47 -33.65 -13.35
C THR A 53 -59.90 -35.05 -13.16
N VAL A 54 -60.19 -36.01 -14.06
CA VAL A 54 -59.63 -37.37 -14.02
C VAL A 54 -58.13 -37.36 -14.34
N GLN A 55 -57.69 -36.52 -15.28
CA GLN A 55 -56.28 -36.36 -15.63
C GLN A 55 -55.50 -35.68 -14.50
N GLU A 56 -56.02 -34.60 -13.91
CA GLU A 56 -55.46 -33.95 -12.72
C GLU A 56 -55.44 -34.89 -11.51
N SER A 57 -56.48 -35.73 -11.33
CA SER A 57 -56.51 -36.74 -10.28
C SER A 57 -55.51 -37.88 -10.54
N GLY A 58 -55.34 -38.28 -11.81
CA GLY A 58 -54.35 -39.27 -12.23
C GLY A 58 -52.92 -38.77 -12.06
N GLU A 59 -52.66 -37.52 -12.39
CA GLU A 59 -51.38 -36.83 -12.18
C GLU A 59 -51.08 -36.68 -10.68
N LYS A 60 -52.06 -36.29 -9.85
CA LYS A 60 -51.90 -36.25 -8.39
C LYS A 60 -51.64 -37.63 -7.79
N ALA A 61 -52.37 -38.66 -8.22
CA ALA A 61 -52.14 -40.04 -7.76
C ALA A 61 -50.77 -40.55 -8.21
N HIS A 62 -50.34 -40.25 -9.44
CA HIS A 62 -49.03 -40.65 -9.95
C HIS A 62 -47.88 -39.95 -9.23
N SER A 63 -48.03 -38.66 -8.92
CA SER A 63 -47.08 -37.90 -8.09
C SER A 63 -47.02 -38.44 -6.65
N ALA A 64 -48.16 -38.74 -6.03
CA ALA A 64 -48.21 -39.34 -4.69
C ALA A 64 -47.59 -40.76 -4.66
N ILE A 65 -47.77 -41.57 -5.71
CA ILE A 65 -47.11 -42.89 -5.83
C ILE A 65 -45.60 -42.73 -5.99
N LYS A 66 -45.14 -41.76 -6.80
CA LYS A 66 -43.71 -41.47 -6.96
C LYS A 66 -43.07 -41.00 -5.66
N GLU A 67 -43.74 -40.10 -4.94
CA GLU A 67 -43.32 -39.61 -3.63
C GLU A 67 -43.27 -40.75 -2.60
N ASN A 68 -44.33 -41.55 -2.48
CA ASN A 68 -44.34 -42.73 -1.60
C ASN A 68 -43.25 -43.75 -1.96
N THR A 69 -42.98 -43.96 -3.25
CA THR A 69 -41.90 -44.87 -3.70
C THR A 69 -40.53 -44.31 -3.35
N TYR A 70 -40.34 -43.00 -3.46
CA TYR A 70 -39.11 -42.33 -3.08
C TYR A 70 -38.86 -42.42 -1.57
N VAL A 71 -39.85 -42.06 -0.74
CA VAL A 71 -39.80 -42.17 0.72
C VAL A 71 -39.51 -43.61 1.14
N THR A 72 -40.20 -44.59 0.57
CA THR A 72 -39.96 -46.01 0.88
C THR A 72 -38.52 -46.44 0.54
N LYS A 73 -37.96 -45.99 -0.58
CA LYS A 73 -36.56 -46.29 -0.95
C LYS A 73 -35.56 -45.65 0.02
N VAL A 74 -35.82 -44.42 0.46
CA VAL A 74 -34.99 -43.72 1.44
C VAL A 74 -35.00 -44.45 2.78
N GLU A 75 -36.18 -44.79 3.29
CA GLU A 75 -36.33 -45.51 4.56
C GLU A 75 -35.71 -46.91 4.52
N LEU A 76 -35.86 -47.66 3.41
CA LEU A 76 -35.18 -48.94 3.24
C LEU A 76 -33.65 -48.81 3.29
N LYS A 77 -33.08 -47.75 2.68
CA LYS A 77 -31.64 -47.49 2.77
C LYS A 77 -31.22 -47.14 4.19
N LYS A 78 -31.98 -46.32 4.92
CA LYS A 78 -31.70 -46.00 6.34
C LYS A 78 -31.65 -47.26 7.19
N VAL A 79 -32.59 -48.18 7.00
CA VAL A 79 -32.60 -49.48 7.70
C VAL A 79 -31.36 -50.32 7.36
N GLN A 80 -30.97 -50.41 6.08
CA GLN A 80 -29.77 -51.14 5.66
C GLN A 80 -28.48 -50.58 6.28
N ILE A 81 -28.35 -49.25 6.32
CA ILE A 81 -27.19 -48.60 6.93
C ILE A 81 -27.21 -48.81 8.46
N SER A 82 -28.38 -48.72 9.10
CA SER A 82 -28.54 -48.96 10.54
C SER A 82 -28.15 -50.38 10.95
N GLN A 83 -28.50 -51.39 10.14
CA GLN A 83 -28.03 -52.77 10.33
C GLN A 83 -26.51 -52.89 10.18
N SER A 84 -25.92 -52.15 9.25
CA SER A 84 -24.47 -52.11 9.05
C SER A 84 -23.75 -51.48 10.25
N ILE A 85 -24.31 -50.43 10.84
CA ILE A 85 -23.82 -49.81 12.08
C ILE A 85 -23.87 -50.83 13.22
N SER A 86 -25.02 -51.48 13.42
CA SER A 86 -25.18 -52.49 14.48
C SER A 86 -24.15 -53.63 14.36
N THR A 87 -23.82 -54.03 13.13
CA THR A 87 -22.79 -55.06 12.86
C THR A 87 -21.39 -54.59 13.25
N GLU A 88 -21.03 -53.35 12.92
CA GLU A 88 -19.74 -52.77 13.32
C GLU A 88 -19.66 -52.54 14.83
N GLU A 89 -20.76 -52.19 15.51
CA GLU A 89 -20.82 -52.08 16.97
C GLU A 89 -20.59 -53.43 17.67
N MET A 90 -21.18 -54.51 17.14
CA MET A 90 -20.91 -55.87 17.64
C MET A 90 -19.42 -56.23 17.49
N LYS A 91 -18.83 -55.94 16.33
CA LYS A 91 -17.39 -56.14 16.09
C LYS A 91 -16.54 -55.32 17.05
N LEU A 92 -16.90 -54.06 17.25
CA LEU A 92 -16.22 -53.15 18.17
C LEU A 92 -16.24 -53.68 19.62
N ASN A 93 -17.36 -54.25 20.05
CA ASN A 93 -17.48 -54.86 21.38
C ASN A 93 -16.59 -56.09 21.53
N SER A 94 -16.47 -56.94 20.50
CA SER A 94 -15.51 -58.06 20.47
C SER A 94 -14.08 -57.56 20.61
N LEU A 95 -13.67 -56.59 19.76
CA LEU A 95 -12.33 -56.00 19.80
C LEU A 95 -12.01 -55.39 21.18
N ARG A 96 -12.96 -54.66 21.78
CA ARG A 96 -12.81 -54.10 23.13
C ARG A 96 -12.69 -55.18 24.21
N GLN A 97 -13.31 -56.34 24.06
CA GLN A 97 -13.15 -57.46 24.98
C GLN A 97 -11.77 -58.10 24.84
N GLU A 98 -11.30 -58.32 23.62
CA GLU A 98 -9.97 -58.87 23.33
C GLU A 98 -8.85 -57.97 23.82
N ILE A 99 -8.95 -56.65 23.56
CA ILE A 99 -8.02 -55.65 24.09
C ILE A 99 -7.99 -55.70 25.62
N ARG A 100 -9.15 -55.76 26.27
CA ARG A 100 -9.23 -55.86 27.74
C ARG A 100 -8.66 -57.18 28.29
N GLN A 101 -8.80 -58.28 27.56
CA GLN A 101 -8.27 -59.58 27.96
C GLN A 101 -6.74 -59.60 27.88
N LEU A 102 -6.17 -59.11 26.78
CA LEU A 102 -4.72 -59.08 26.56
C LEU A 102 -4.02 -58.03 27.44
N SER A 103 -4.67 -56.89 27.71
CA SER A 103 -4.08 -55.82 28.55
C SER A 103 -4.05 -56.12 30.06
N ARG A 104 -4.75 -57.16 30.53
CA ARG A 104 -4.73 -57.59 31.94
C ARG A 104 -3.49 -58.40 32.32
N ASN A 105 -2.73 -58.89 31.35
CA ASN A 105 -1.52 -59.67 31.61
C ASN A 105 -0.42 -58.72 32.11
N ALA A 106 0.08 -58.95 33.33
CA ALA A 106 1.09 -58.08 33.97
C ALA A 106 2.47 -58.10 33.29
N GLN A 107 2.76 -59.15 32.49
CA GLN A 107 3.96 -59.26 31.67
C GLN A 107 3.55 -59.56 30.22
N ILE A 108 3.50 -58.51 29.40
CA ILE A 108 3.13 -58.59 27.99
C ILE A 108 4.39 -58.82 27.16
N SER A 109 4.43 -59.88 26.36
CA SER A 109 5.51 -60.16 25.42
C SER A 109 5.52 -59.15 24.26
N LEU A 110 6.65 -59.07 23.53
CA LEU A 110 6.75 -58.19 22.35
C LEU A 110 5.71 -58.52 21.27
N VAL A 111 5.37 -59.79 21.10
CA VAL A 111 4.34 -60.25 20.14
C VAL A 111 2.95 -59.82 20.58
N GLU A 112 2.61 -60.01 21.86
CA GLU A 112 1.32 -59.57 22.42
C GLU A 112 1.18 -58.04 22.39
N ARG A 113 2.29 -57.30 22.57
CA ARG A 113 2.30 -55.83 22.42
C ARG A 113 1.99 -55.42 20.98
N SER A 114 2.61 -56.07 19.99
CA SER A 114 2.29 -55.83 18.57
C SER A 114 0.83 -56.19 18.25
N GLN A 115 0.31 -57.28 18.82
CA GLN A 115 -1.09 -57.67 18.64
C GLN A 115 -2.06 -56.64 19.25
N LEU A 116 -1.75 -56.08 20.42
CA LEU A 116 -2.51 -54.99 21.02
C LEU A 116 -2.51 -53.74 20.15
N THR A 117 -1.38 -53.39 19.54
CA THR A 117 -1.31 -52.29 18.56
C THR A 117 -2.27 -52.54 17.39
N THR A 118 -2.24 -53.73 16.80
CA THR A 118 -3.13 -54.10 15.68
C THR A 118 -4.60 -54.03 16.09
N LEU A 119 -4.99 -54.60 17.23
CA LEU A 119 -6.37 -54.58 17.71
C LEU A 119 -6.88 -53.15 17.96
N ARG A 120 -6.04 -52.24 18.48
CA ARG A 120 -6.39 -50.82 18.66
C ARG A 120 -6.58 -50.09 17.33
N LEU A 121 -5.75 -50.39 16.33
CA LEU A 121 -5.91 -49.84 14.98
C LEU A 121 -7.19 -50.37 14.31
N GLU A 122 -7.51 -51.65 14.50
CA GLU A 122 -8.78 -52.24 14.04
C GLU A 122 -9.99 -51.62 14.74
N GLN A 123 -9.90 -51.37 16.05
CA GLN A 123 -10.92 -50.66 16.82
C GLN A 123 -11.17 -49.26 16.23
N CYS A 124 -10.10 -48.52 15.95
CA CYS A 124 -10.18 -47.22 15.27
C CYS A 124 -10.85 -47.32 13.90
N ASN A 125 -10.49 -48.32 13.10
CA ASN A 125 -11.08 -48.51 11.77
C ASN A 125 -12.59 -48.79 11.84
N SER A 126 -13.05 -49.59 12.80
CA SER A 126 -14.49 -49.83 13.02
C SER A 126 -15.21 -48.55 13.49
N LEU A 127 -14.62 -47.76 14.39
CA LEU A 127 -15.20 -46.46 14.79
C LEU A 127 -15.29 -45.48 13.61
N MET A 128 -14.25 -45.41 12.77
CA MET A 128 -14.26 -44.58 11.56
C MET A 128 -15.32 -45.03 10.56
N ARG A 129 -15.56 -46.35 10.46
CA ARG A 129 -16.63 -46.89 9.62
C ARG A 129 -18.01 -46.53 10.16
N ILE A 130 -18.23 -46.64 11.47
CA ILE A 130 -19.49 -46.21 12.11
C ILE A 130 -19.74 -44.72 11.87
N ARG A 131 -18.72 -43.86 12.07
CA ARG A 131 -18.79 -42.43 11.76
C ARG A 131 -19.23 -42.19 10.30
N LYS A 132 -18.60 -42.86 9.33
CA LYS A 132 -18.97 -42.73 7.91
C LYS A 132 -20.42 -43.18 7.65
N LEU A 133 -20.85 -44.28 8.24
CA LEU A 133 -22.21 -44.78 8.08
C LEU A 133 -23.25 -43.82 8.68
N ASN A 134 -22.94 -43.19 9.82
CA ASN A 134 -23.80 -42.15 10.40
C ASN A 134 -23.95 -40.93 9.47
N LEU A 135 -22.87 -40.48 8.84
CA LEU A 135 -22.94 -39.45 7.80
C LEU A 135 -23.75 -39.90 6.58
N ASP A 136 -23.59 -41.15 6.14
CA ASP A 136 -24.35 -41.69 5.01
C ASP A 136 -25.85 -41.83 5.32
N ILE A 137 -26.24 -42.05 6.59
CA ILE A 137 -27.64 -41.95 7.04
C ILE A 137 -28.12 -40.51 6.93
N ALA A 138 -27.38 -39.56 7.49
CA ALA A 138 -27.77 -38.15 7.46
C ALA A 138 -27.94 -37.63 6.02
N ARG A 139 -27.09 -38.06 5.08
CA ARG A 139 -27.18 -37.74 3.64
C ARG A 139 -28.47 -38.15 2.95
N LEU A 140 -29.25 -39.03 3.58
CA LEU A 140 -30.55 -39.46 3.05
C LEU A 140 -31.69 -38.51 3.44
N ASP A 141 -31.45 -37.61 4.40
CA ASP A 141 -32.41 -36.59 4.79
C ASP A 141 -32.27 -35.33 3.92
N GLU A 142 -33.38 -34.67 3.61
CA GLU A 142 -33.37 -33.41 2.85
C GLU A 142 -32.76 -32.28 3.70
N GLY A 143 -31.89 -31.47 3.10
CA GLY A 143 -31.19 -30.37 3.79
C GLY A 143 -30.06 -30.80 4.73
N TRP A 144 -29.58 -32.04 4.63
CA TRP A 144 -28.47 -32.55 5.46
C TRP A 144 -27.18 -31.72 5.32
N ASP A 145 -26.95 -31.18 4.12
CA ASP A 145 -25.80 -30.35 3.77
C ASP A 145 -25.84 -28.97 4.42
N GLU A 146 -27.01 -28.56 4.92
CA GLU A 146 -27.23 -27.35 5.72
C GLU A 146 -27.32 -27.62 7.23
N SER A 147 -27.22 -28.88 7.66
CA SER A 147 -27.40 -29.26 9.07
C SER A 147 -26.11 -29.14 9.88
N LEU A 148 -25.97 -28.05 10.65
CA LEU A 148 -24.85 -27.87 11.58
C LEU A 148 -24.74 -29.00 12.61
N GLU A 149 -25.87 -29.56 13.05
CA GLU A 149 -25.91 -30.64 14.04
C GLU A 149 -25.21 -31.91 13.50
N VAL A 150 -25.41 -32.24 12.23
CA VAL A 150 -24.78 -33.41 11.59
C VAL A 150 -23.27 -33.26 11.54
N PHE A 151 -22.76 -32.10 11.11
CA PHE A 151 -21.32 -31.86 11.03
C PHE A 151 -20.66 -31.70 12.41
N GLN A 152 -21.37 -31.15 13.40
CA GLN A 152 -20.91 -31.10 14.79
C GLN A 152 -20.81 -32.49 15.41
N ALA A 153 -21.82 -33.34 15.21
CA ALA A 153 -21.82 -34.72 15.68
C ALA A 153 -20.71 -35.56 15.01
N ASP A 154 -20.46 -35.33 13.71
CA ASP A 154 -19.36 -35.97 12.98
C ASP A 154 -17.99 -35.61 13.54
N LEU A 155 -17.77 -34.31 13.79
CA LEU A 155 -16.53 -33.82 14.38
C LEU A 155 -16.33 -34.35 15.81
N ALA A 156 -17.39 -34.35 16.63
CA ALA A 156 -17.36 -34.89 18.00
C ALA A 156 -17.01 -36.39 18.01
N SER A 157 -17.54 -37.15 17.05
CA SER A 157 -17.21 -38.57 16.87
C SER A 157 -15.71 -38.76 16.55
N LEU A 158 -15.15 -37.89 15.70
CA LEU A 158 -13.73 -37.93 15.36
C LEU A 158 -12.84 -37.56 16.56
N ASP A 159 -13.26 -36.58 17.35
CA ASP A 159 -12.60 -36.21 18.61
C ASP A 159 -12.55 -37.37 19.60
N GLU A 160 -13.67 -38.09 19.76
CA GLU A 160 -13.73 -39.26 20.63
C GLU A 160 -12.73 -40.35 20.18
N ILE A 161 -12.63 -40.61 18.86
CA ILE A 161 -11.70 -41.58 18.29
C ILE A 161 -10.24 -41.19 18.59
N ILE A 162 -9.89 -39.90 18.41
CA ILE A 162 -8.55 -39.40 18.69
C ILE A 162 -8.23 -39.55 20.18
N VAL A 163 -9.16 -39.17 21.06
CA VAL A 163 -8.99 -39.30 22.53
C VAL A 163 -8.79 -40.76 22.93
N GLN A 164 -9.51 -41.70 22.34
CA GLN A 164 -9.36 -43.14 22.63
C GLN A 164 -7.97 -43.69 22.23
N LEU A 165 -7.35 -43.18 21.16
CA LEU A 165 -6.02 -43.62 20.72
C LEU A 165 -4.85 -42.90 21.41
N THR A 166 -5.07 -41.66 21.86
CA THR A 166 -4.02 -40.78 22.40
C THR A 166 -3.15 -41.40 23.51
N PRO A 167 -3.70 -42.17 24.48
CA PRO A 167 -2.90 -42.83 25.52
C PRO A 167 -1.81 -43.78 24.99
N PHE A 168 -1.93 -44.22 23.73
CA PHE A 168 -1.05 -45.20 23.11
C PHE A 168 -0.14 -44.59 22.02
N SER A 169 -0.04 -43.26 21.99
CA SER A 169 0.76 -42.49 21.02
C SER A 169 2.26 -42.78 21.01
N GLN A 170 2.80 -43.49 22.02
CA GLN A 170 4.19 -43.93 22.04
C GLN A 170 4.50 -45.02 20.99
N GLU A 171 3.47 -45.70 20.49
CA GLU A 171 3.62 -46.71 19.43
C GLU A 171 3.62 -46.03 18.04
N PRO A 172 4.66 -46.21 17.20
CA PRO A 172 4.80 -45.43 15.96
C PRO A 172 3.62 -45.54 14.99
N GLN A 173 3.00 -46.73 14.88
CA GLN A 173 1.85 -46.92 14.01
C GLN A 173 0.60 -46.17 14.51
N ILE A 174 0.40 -46.12 15.83
CA ILE A 174 -0.69 -45.36 16.45
C ILE A 174 -0.45 -43.86 16.32
N ALA A 175 0.79 -43.40 16.52
CA ALA A 175 1.16 -42.00 16.32
C ALA A 175 0.86 -41.53 14.89
N THR A 176 1.22 -42.32 13.89
CA THR A 176 0.90 -42.05 12.48
C THR A 176 -0.61 -41.96 12.26
N ARG A 177 -1.38 -42.90 12.83
CA ARG A 177 -2.84 -42.89 12.71
C ARG A 177 -3.48 -41.67 13.38
N ILE A 178 -3.01 -41.27 14.56
CA ILE A 178 -3.47 -40.04 15.23
C ILE A 178 -3.19 -38.82 14.35
N ASN A 179 -2.02 -38.72 13.74
CA ASN A 179 -1.68 -37.61 12.85
C ASN A 179 -2.60 -37.53 11.61
N GLU A 180 -2.98 -38.67 11.04
CA GLU A 180 -3.98 -38.71 9.95
C GLU A 180 -5.34 -38.21 10.41
N LEU A 181 -5.80 -38.68 11.58
CA LEU A 181 -7.09 -38.29 12.15
C LEU A 181 -7.13 -36.80 12.53
N VAL A 182 -6.03 -36.25 13.05
CA VAL A 182 -5.91 -34.81 13.35
C VAL A 182 -5.98 -33.96 12.08
N LYS A 183 -5.36 -34.41 10.97
CA LYS A 183 -5.48 -33.75 9.67
C LYS A 183 -6.93 -33.79 9.15
N GLU A 184 -7.58 -34.94 9.26
CA GLU A 184 -8.99 -35.09 8.88
C GLU A 184 -9.90 -34.21 9.74
N ARG A 185 -9.66 -34.14 11.05
CA ARG A 185 -10.37 -33.27 11.98
C ARG A 185 -10.25 -31.80 11.59
N ALA A 186 -9.04 -31.35 11.26
CA ALA A 186 -8.81 -29.99 10.81
C ALA A 186 -9.60 -29.67 9.52
N ARG A 187 -9.70 -30.64 8.58
CA ARG A 187 -10.53 -30.50 7.38
C ARG A 187 -12.03 -30.38 7.73
N CYS A 188 -12.56 -31.28 8.55
CA CYS A 188 -13.96 -31.27 8.95
C CYS A 188 -14.33 -30.00 9.75
N GLN A 189 -13.45 -29.54 10.64
CA GLN A 189 -13.62 -28.27 11.35
C GLN A 189 -13.72 -27.09 10.37
N LYS A 190 -12.88 -27.06 9.34
CA LYS A 190 -12.91 -26.00 8.31
C LYS A 190 -14.21 -26.03 7.52
N GLU A 191 -14.69 -27.20 7.15
CA GLU A 191 -15.98 -27.38 6.46
C GLU A 191 -17.15 -26.90 7.33
N LEU A 192 -17.17 -27.28 8.62
CA LEU A 192 -18.17 -26.83 9.57
C LEU A 192 -18.18 -25.30 9.74
N VAL A 193 -17.01 -24.69 9.88
CA VAL A 193 -16.87 -23.21 9.97
C VAL A 193 -17.38 -22.54 8.69
N THR A 194 -17.07 -23.10 7.53
CA THR A 194 -17.53 -22.58 6.23
C THR A 194 -19.04 -22.67 6.11
N LEU A 195 -19.63 -23.80 6.49
CA LEU A 195 -21.06 -24.02 6.48
C LEU A 195 -21.77 -23.03 7.42
N GLU A 196 -21.32 -22.94 8.67
CA GLU A 196 -21.87 -22.00 9.66
C GLU A 196 -21.80 -20.56 9.14
N THR A 197 -20.68 -20.18 8.52
CA THR A 197 -20.51 -18.85 7.92
C THR A 197 -21.54 -18.61 6.81
N ASN A 198 -21.73 -19.56 5.90
CA ASN A 198 -22.67 -19.42 4.79
C ASN A 198 -24.13 -19.33 5.27
N LEU A 199 -24.51 -20.16 6.25
CA LEU A 199 -25.86 -20.15 6.81
C LEU A 199 -26.16 -18.85 7.55
N ILE A 200 -25.21 -18.36 8.35
CA ILE A 200 -25.39 -17.09 9.07
C ILE A 200 -25.43 -15.95 8.07
N THR A 201 -24.42 -15.81 7.18
CA THR A 201 -24.34 -14.68 6.23
C THR A 201 -25.54 -14.62 5.27
N GLY A 202 -26.11 -15.77 4.88
CA GLY A 202 -27.34 -15.83 4.07
C GLY A 202 -28.57 -15.24 4.77
N GLN A 203 -28.61 -15.25 6.12
CA GLN A 203 -29.70 -14.68 6.91
C GLN A 203 -29.53 -13.18 7.16
N LEU A 204 -28.30 -12.67 7.09
CA LEU A 204 -28.00 -11.27 7.39
C LEU A 204 -28.43 -10.35 6.26
N LEU A 205 -29.12 -9.27 6.61
CA LEU A 205 -29.61 -8.30 5.66
C LEU A 205 -28.49 -7.39 5.14
N SER A 206 -27.48 -7.10 5.96
CA SER A 206 -26.35 -6.24 5.63
C SER A 206 -25.50 -6.78 4.48
N TYR A 207 -25.41 -8.10 4.34
CA TYR A 207 -24.64 -8.76 3.26
C TYR A 207 -25.34 -8.71 1.89
N LYS A 208 -26.59 -8.25 1.83
CA LYS A 208 -27.35 -8.13 0.57
C LYS A 208 -27.12 -6.79 -0.14
N TYR A 209 -26.40 -5.86 0.50
CA TYR A 209 -26.12 -4.54 -0.05
C TYR A 209 -24.85 -4.55 -0.92
N PRO A 210 -24.83 -3.79 -2.02
CA PRO A 210 -23.60 -3.55 -2.77
C PRO A 210 -22.62 -2.69 -1.95
N PRO A 211 -21.37 -2.51 -2.42
CA PRO A 211 -20.36 -1.72 -1.72
C PRO A 211 -20.86 -0.33 -1.31
N LEU A 212 -20.43 0.13 -0.12
CA LEU A 212 -20.91 1.36 0.53
C LEU A 212 -20.83 2.62 -0.35
N ASN A 213 -19.83 2.71 -1.22
CA ASN A 213 -19.62 3.87 -2.10
C ASN A 213 -20.67 4.00 -3.22
N THR A 214 -21.40 2.93 -3.52
CA THR A 214 -22.47 2.92 -4.54
C THR A 214 -23.86 3.20 -3.97
N LEU A 215 -24.01 3.23 -2.65
CA LEU A 215 -25.30 3.40 -2.00
C LEU A 215 -25.74 4.86 -2.00
N ASN A 216 -27.03 5.08 -2.24
CA ASN A 216 -27.67 6.37 -2.01
C ASN A 216 -28.03 6.57 -0.52
N VAL A 217 -28.52 7.75 -0.15
CA VAL A 217 -28.82 8.09 1.25
C VAL A 217 -29.89 7.17 1.85
N GLU A 218 -31.00 6.93 1.13
CA GLU A 218 -32.09 6.05 1.59
C GLU A 218 -31.62 4.60 1.82
N GLN A 219 -30.74 4.11 0.96
CA GLN A 219 -30.13 2.78 1.09
C GLN A 219 -29.16 2.71 2.26
N LEU A 220 -28.39 3.78 2.55
CA LEU A 220 -27.52 3.85 3.72
C LEU A 220 -28.33 3.84 5.03
N GLU A 221 -29.46 4.55 5.08
CA GLU A 221 -30.36 4.53 6.24
C GLU A 221 -30.96 3.16 6.47
N SER A 222 -31.43 2.52 5.39
CA SER A 222 -31.94 1.16 5.43
C SER A 222 -30.86 0.17 5.88
N LEU A 223 -29.62 0.30 5.38
CA LEU A 223 -28.49 -0.51 5.80
C LEU A 223 -28.16 -0.31 7.28
N ARG A 224 -28.19 0.93 7.79
CA ARG A 224 -27.96 1.23 9.21
C ARG A 224 -28.97 0.53 10.11
N SER A 225 -30.25 0.55 9.74
CA SER A 225 -31.30 -0.18 10.45
C SER A 225 -31.10 -1.70 10.37
N ASN A 226 -30.77 -2.21 9.19
CA ASN A 226 -30.55 -3.64 8.96
C ASN A 226 -29.34 -4.17 9.73
N ILE A 227 -28.25 -3.40 9.84
CA ILE A 227 -27.09 -3.74 10.67
C ILE A 227 -27.49 -3.93 12.14
N GLN A 228 -28.37 -3.10 12.69
CA GLN A 228 -28.83 -3.28 14.07
C GLN A 228 -29.67 -4.56 14.23
N LEU A 229 -30.52 -4.87 13.25
CA LEU A 229 -31.29 -6.12 13.24
C LEU A 229 -30.36 -7.35 13.17
N ASP A 230 -29.32 -7.28 12.34
CA ASP A 230 -28.33 -8.33 12.16
C ASP A 230 -27.48 -8.54 13.42
N LEU A 231 -27.02 -7.46 14.08
CA LEU A 231 -26.32 -7.55 15.36
C LEU A 231 -27.19 -8.19 16.45
N ASN A 232 -28.47 -7.82 16.51
CA ASN A 232 -29.44 -8.45 17.42
C ASN A 232 -29.67 -9.94 17.09
N LEU A 233 -29.57 -10.34 15.82
CA LEU A 233 -29.67 -11.74 15.40
C LEU A 233 -28.44 -12.53 15.83
N LEU A 234 -27.24 -11.97 15.66
CA LEU A 234 -25.97 -12.59 16.08
C LEU A 234 -25.84 -12.73 17.60
N ASP A 235 -26.47 -11.83 18.37
CA ASP A 235 -26.51 -11.89 19.83
C ASP A 235 -27.41 -13.02 20.38
N ARG A 236 -28.25 -13.64 19.53
CA ARG A 236 -29.13 -14.74 19.96
C ARG A 236 -28.39 -16.08 20.00
N GLY A 237 -28.71 -16.87 21.02
CA GLY A 237 -28.24 -18.25 21.18
C GLY A 237 -26.75 -18.36 21.54
N PRO A 238 -26.15 -19.56 21.36
CA PRO A 238 -24.75 -19.79 21.66
C PRO A 238 -23.83 -18.89 20.82
N GLN A 239 -22.79 -18.36 21.45
CA GLN A 239 -21.77 -17.53 20.82
C GLN A 239 -20.63 -18.42 20.31
N THR A 240 -20.57 -18.60 19.00
CA THR A 240 -19.51 -19.35 18.31
C THR A 240 -18.40 -18.41 17.86
N GLU A 241 -17.23 -18.97 17.53
CA GLU A 241 -16.12 -18.20 16.94
C GLU A 241 -16.55 -17.53 15.63
N VAL A 242 -17.36 -18.22 14.81
CA VAL A 242 -17.92 -17.70 13.56
C VAL A 242 -18.81 -16.49 13.80
N LYS A 243 -19.78 -16.58 14.73
CA LYS A 243 -20.62 -15.43 15.09
C LYS A 243 -19.81 -14.25 15.60
N THR A 244 -18.77 -14.53 16.39
CA THR A 244 -17.88 -13.49 16.91
C THR A 244 -17.12 -12.78 15.78
N SER A 245 -16.59 -13.55 14.82
CA SER A 245 -15.90 -13.01 13.63
C SER A 245 -16.84 -12.17 12.77
N ILE A 246 -18.01 -12.71 12.41
CA ILE A 246 -19.01 -12.00 11.60
C ILE A 246 -19.50 -10.73 12.32
N ARG A 247 -19.68 -10.78 13.64
CA ARG A 247 -20.02 -9.59 14.43
C ARG A 247 -18.94 -8.52 14.35
N GLN A 248 -17.66 -8.90 14.41
CA GLN A 248 -16.55 -7.95 14.25
C GLN A 248 -16.57 -7.33 12.85
N GLU A 249 -16.82 -8.12 11.80
CA GLU A 249 -16.98 -7.63 10.43
C GLU A 249 -18.14 -6.63 10.30
N ILE A 250 -19.32 -6.96 10.84
CA ILE A 250 -20.50 -6.07 10.82
C ILE A 250 -20.25 -4.81 11.64
N ASN A 251 -19.59 -4.89 12.80
CA ASN A 251 -19.21 -3.71 13.57
C ASN A 251 -18.22 -2.83 12.81
N GLY A 252 -17.29 -3.44 12.07
CA GLY A 252 -16.39 -2.73 11.14
C GLY A 252 -17.17 -2.04 10.02
N LEU A 253 -18.14 -2.73 9.42
CA LEU A 253 -19.05 -2.16 8.43
C LEU A 253 -19.85 -0.98 9.01
N PHE A 254 -20.36 -1.12 10.24
CA PHE A 254 -21.10 -0.07 10.94
C PHE A 254 -20.22 1.16 11.22
N ALA A 255 -18.97 0.94 11.64
CA ALA A 255 -18.00 2.01 11.84
C ALA A 255 -17.70 2.74 10.52
N ASN A 256 -17.46 1.99 9.43
CA ASN A 256 -17.24 2.55 8.10
C ASN A 256 -18.46 3.32 7.60
N LEU A 257 -19.66 2.79 7.79
CA LEU A 257 -20.92 3.46 7.47
C LEU A 257 -21.07 4.76 8.26
N ASN A 258 -20.82 4.75 9.58
CA ASN A 258 -20.90 5.96 10.41
C ASN A 258 -19.83 7.00 10.03
N ALA A 259 -18.70 6.60 9.43
CA ALA A 259 -17.68 7.53 8.95
C ALA A 259 -18.13 8.25 7.66
N ILE A 260 -18.83 7.57 6.75
CA ILE A 260 -19.24 8.16 5.46
C ILE A 260 -20.64 8.80 5.49
N TYR A 261 -21.52 8.32 6.37
CA TYR A 261 -22.93 8.68 6.38
C TYR A 261 -23.18 10.19 6.60
N PRO A 262 -22.51 10.86 7.57
CA PRO A 262 -22.70 12.29 7.78
C PRO A 262 -22.36 13.11 6.53
N ARG A 263 -21.23 12.79 5.87
CA ARG A 263 -20.80 13.46 4.64
C ARG A 263 -21.82 13.27 3.51
N LYS A 264 -22.27 12.03 3.27
CA LYS A 264 -23.23 11.72 2.20
C LYS A 264 -24.58 12.42 2.36
N ILE A 265 -25.08 12.55 3.60
CA ILE A 265 -26.30 13.31 3.87
C ILE A 265 -26.11 14.78 3.52
N VAL A 266 -25.04 15.41 4.01
CA VAL A 266 -24.81 16.83 3.74
C VAL A 266 -24.61 17.06 2.24
N GLU A 267 -23.79 16.25 1.57
CA GLU A 267 -23.53 16.33 0.13
C GLU A 267 -24.78 16.16 -0.75
N SER A 268 -25.79 15.40 -0.29
CA SER A 268 -27.08 15.29 -0.99
C SER A 268 -27.84 16.62 -1.07
N SER A 269 -27.57 17.55 -0.15
CA SER A 269 -28.19 18.87 -0.08
C SER A 269 -27.28 20.02 -0.55
N THR A 270 -25.96 19.88 -0.42
CA THR A 270 -24.98 20.93 -0.73
C THR A 270 -24.16 20.70 -2.00
N GLY A 271 -24.23 19.51 -2.58
CA GLY A 271 -23.25 19.02 -3.56
C GLY A 271 -21.93 18.60 -2.91
N GLU A 272 -20.98 18.16 -3.74
CA GLU A 272 -19.69 17.61 -3.29
C GLU A 272 -18.87 18.56 -2.40
N LEU A 273 -18.31 18.01 -1.33
CA LEU A 273 -17.44 18.71 -0.36
C LEU A 273 -15.98 18.25 -0.51
N LYS A 274 -15.29 18.78 -1.51
CA LYS A 274 -13.93 18.37 -1.90
C LYS A 274 -12.87 18.65 -0.83
N SER A 275 -13.13 19.61 0.06
CA SER A 275 -12.26 19.90 1.20
C SER A 275 -12.08 18.70 2.13
N LEU A 276 -13.08 17.82 2.26
CA LEU A 276 -12.98 16.61 3.08
C LEU A 276 -12.12 15.50 2.45
N ASP A 277 -11.76 15.62 1.17
CA ASP A 277 -10.84 14.71 0.50
C ASP A 277 -9.37 15.10 0.71
N LEU A 278 -9.12 16.27 1.31
CA LEU A 278 -7.78 16.74 1.61
C LEU A 278 -7.14 15.86 2.71
N ARG A 279 -6.03 15.20 2.38
CA ARG A 279 -5.28 14.35 3.31
C ARG A 279 -3.90 14.94 3.58
N ALA A 280 -3.45 14.77 4.82
CA ALA A 280 -2.06 15.05 5.17
C ALA A 280 -1.12 14.04 4.48
N PRO A 281 0.15 14.41 4.20
CA PRO A 281 0.77 15.69 4.53
C PRO A 281 0.28 16.83 3.62
N PHE A 282 -0.06 17.97 4.24
CA PHE A 282 -0.40 19.19 3.49
C PHE A 282 0.87 19.89 3.01
N PRO A 283 0.79 20.71 1.94
CA PRO A 283 1.93 21.51 1.49
C PRO A 283 2.52 22.32 2.63
N GLU A 284 3.83 22.25 2.77
CA GLU A 284 4.52 22.94 3.85
C GLU A 284 4.70 24.44 3.56
N ILE A 285 4.49 24.87 2.31
CA ILE A 285 4.60 26.26 1.85
C ILE A 285 3.27 26.99 2.10
N PRO A 286 3.22 28.09 2.89
CA PRO A 286 1.96 28.79 3.22
C PRO A 286 1.16 29.32 2.02
N LEU A 287 1.85 29.74 0.95
CA LEU A 287 1.21 30.16 -0.30
C LEU A 287 0.52 28.98 -1.00
N GLN A 288 1.11 27.80 -0.94
CA GLN A 288 0.49 26.58 -1.46
C GLN A 288 -0.66 26.08 -0.60
N LEU A 289 -0.77 26.53 0.66
CA LEU A 289 -1.94 26.25 1.51
C LEU A 289 -3.17 27.12 1.17
N VAL A 290 -2.99 28.25 0.46
CA VAL A 290 -4.09 29.18 0.14
C VAL A 290 -5.24 28.50 -0.64
N PRO A 291 -4.98 27.74 -1.73
CA PRO A 291 -6.06 27.06 -2.45
C PRO A 291 -6.81 26.02 -1.59
N PHE A 292 -6.12 25.39 -0.63
CA PHE A 292 -6.72 24.42 0.29
C PHE A 292 -7.58 25.10 1.36
N ILE A 293 -7.14 26.25 1.85
CA ILE A 293 -7.90 27.09 2.80
C ILE A 293 -9.15 27.64 2.10
N ASP A 294 -9.00 28.20 0.89
CA ASP A 294 -10.12 28.73 0.11
C ASP A 294 -11.15 27.64 -0.21
N LEU A 295 -10.68 26.43 -0.55
CA LEU A 295 -11.55 25.27 -0.77
C LEU A 295 -12.31 24.88 0.51
N ALA A 296 -11.63 24.80 1.65
CA ALA A 296 -12.24 24.48 2.94
C ALA A 296 -13.23 25.55 3.41
N GLU A 297 -12.93 26.83 3.22
CA GLU A 297 -13.84 27.94 3.56
C GLU A 297 -15.07 27.99 2.64
N SER A 298 -14.88 27.73 1.34
CA SER A 298 -15.97 27.64 0.36
C SER A 298 -16.92 26.50 0.71
N ASP A 299 -16.40 25.30 0.98
CA ASP A 299 -17.22 24.17 1.41
C ASP A 299 -17.87 24.40 2.78
N LEU A 300 -17.19 25.06 3.72
CA LEU A 300 -17.79 25.47 5.00
C LEU A 300 -18.97 26.42 4.80
N ALA A 301 -18.89 27.33 3.82
CA ALA A 301 -20.00 28.22 3.48
C ALA A 301 -21.19 27.44 2.89
N LYS A 302 -20.95 26.43 2.05
CA LYS A 302 -22.00 25.53 1.53
C LYS A 302 -22.67 24.73 2.66
N VAL A 303 -21.88 24.16 3.58
CA VAL A 303 -22.43 23.38 4.70
C VAL A 303 -23.32 24.24 5.60
N LYS A 304 -22.99 25.52 5.78
CA LYS A 304 -23.84 26.45 6.56
C LYS A 304 -25.23 26.66 5.95
N THR A 305 -25.39 26.53 4.63
CA THR A 305 -26.69 26.65 3.96
C THR A 305 -27.51 25.36 3.94
N ALA A 306 -26.93 24.23 4.38
CA ALA A 306 -27.64 22.95 4.50
C ALA A 306 -28.71 22.98 5.62
N PRO A 307 -29.78 22.16 5.53
CA PRO A 307 -30.75 21.99 6.61
C PRO A 307 -30.08 21.55 7.93
N ASP A 308 -30.60 22.02 9.07
CA ASP A 308 -30.04 21.67 10.37
C ASP A 308 -30.26 20.19 10.71
N SER A 309 -29.16 19.46 10.91
CA SER A 309 -29.15 18.06 11.32
C SER A 309 -27.92 17.75 12.19
N PRO A 310 -27.94 16.69 13.01
CA PRO A 310 -26.75 16.22 13.72
C PRO A 310 -25.56 15.97 12.80
N GLU A 311 -25.81 15.43 11.60
CA GLU A 311 -24.82 15.14 10.56
C GLU A 311 -24.16 16.43 10.05
N LYS A 312 -24.94 17.50 9.83
CA LYS A 312 -24.42 18.83 9.47
C LYS A 312 -23.41 19.33 10.50
N PHE A 313 -23.73 19.25 11.79
CA PHE A 313 -22.82 19.71 12.85
C PHE A 313 -21.50 18.94 12.87
N LEU A 314 -21.54 17.63 12.61
CA LEU A 314 -20.33 16.81 12.52
C LEU A 314 -19.44 17.23 11.34
N VAL A 315 -20.02 17.31 10.14
CA VAL A 315 -19.31 17.71 8.92
C VAL A 315 -18.77 19.14 9.04
N GLN A 316 -19.58 20.05 9.58
CA GLN A 316 -19.18 21.44 9.82
C GLN A 316 -17.98 21.50 10.78
N SER A 317 -18.03 20.76 11.90
CA SER A 317 -16.92 20.72 12.86
C SER A 317 -15.65 20.14 12.24
N GLU A 318 -15.75 19.16 11.35
CA GLU A 318 -14.61 18.57 10.65
C GLU A 318 -13.96 19.56 9.69
N ILE A 319 -14.75 20.25 8.86
CA ILE A 319 -14.23 21.29 7.95
C ILE A 319 -13.66 22.47 8.75
N GLU A 320 -14.28 22.88 9.87
CA GLU A 320 -13.75 23.92 10.75
C GLU A 320 -12.40 23.53 11.37
N LYS A 321 -12.24 22.28 11.80
CA LYS A 321 -10.96 21.76 12.30
C LYS A 321 -9.91 21.74 11.19
N LEU A 322 -10.25 21.26 10.00
CA LEU A 322 -9.35 21.26 8.85
C LEU A 322 -8.91 22.67 8.49
N THR A 323 -9.86 23.60 8.36
CA THR A 323 -9.60 25.02 8.10
C THR A 323 -8.68 25.62 9.16
N LYS A 324 -8.91 25.31 10.44
CA LYS A 324 -8.04 25.73 11.53
C LYS A 324 -6.64 25.14 11.41
N VAL A 325 -6.50 23.85 11.10
CA VAL A 325 -5.19 23.20 10.91
C VAL A 325 -4.43 23.85 9.76
N LEU A 326 -5.09 24.08 8.61
CA LEU A 326 -4.48 24.70 7.44
C LEU A 326 -4.06 26.15 7.75
N LYS A 327 -4.88 26.92 8.46
CA LYS A 327 -4.53 28.29 8.92
C LYS A 327 -3.42 28.29 9.99
N ASP A 328 -3.43 27.34 10.91
CA ASP A 328 -2.36 27.16 11.90
C ASP A 328 -1.04 26.78 11.21
N LEU A 329 -1.08 25.98 10.15
CA LEU A 329 0.09 25.68 9.32
C LEU A 329 0.56 26.90 8.51
N GLN A 330 -0.39 27.65 7.93
CA GLN A 330 -0.11 28.90 7.22
C GLN A 330 0.54 29.96 8.14
N THR A 331 0.15 30.01 9.42
CA THR A 331 0.69 30.94 10.42
C THR A 331 1.95 30.46 11.15
N LYS A 332 2.28 29.16 11.04
CA LYS A 332 3.51 28.58 11.63
C LYS A 332 4.78 28.95 10.85
N ASP A 333 4.68 29.66 9.74
CA ASP A 333 5.82 30.05 8.93
C ASP A 333 6.49 31.33 9.44
N ILE A 334 7.19 31.20 10.57
CA ILE A 334 8.47 31.91 10.74
C ILE A 334 9.46 30.96 11.45
N PRO A 335 10.60 30.62 10.83
CA PRO A 335 11.70 29.87 11.46
C PRO A 335 12.14 30.43 12.82
N SER A 336 11.92 31.73 13.06
CA SER A 336 12.21 32.43 14.31
C SER A 336 11.40 31.96 15.52
N GLN A 337 10.19 31.39 15.33
CA GLN A 337 9.39 30.90 16.46
C GLN A 337 9.83 29.50 16.93
N ARG A 338 10.23 28.60 16.00
CA ARG A 338 10.82 27.30 16.36
C ARG A 338 12.13 27.50 17.13
N ILE A 339 12.98 28.45 16.70
CA ILE A 339 14.23 28.82 17.40
C ILE A 339 13.96 29.45 18.77
N LYS A 340 12.93 30.31 18.91
CA LYS A 340 12.57 30.88 20.22
C LYS A 340 12.15 29.79 21.21
N GLN A 341 11.49 28.72 20.75
CA GLN A 341 11.14 27.58 21.59
C GLN A 341 12.36 26.70 21.93
N THR A 342 13.22 26.37 20.97
CA THR A 342 14.46 25.59 21.25
C THR A 342 15.47 26.38 22.09
N ARG A 343 15.62 27.70 21.91
CA ARG A 343 16.47 28.54 22.77
C ARG A 343 15.89 28.66 24.18
N LYS A 344 14.56 28.71 24.34
CA LYS A 344 13.89 28.58 25.66
C LYS A 344 14.15 27.21 26.29
N ASN A 345 14.12 26.13 25.51
CA ASN A 345 14.37 24.78 26.00
C ASN A 345 15.85 24.54 26.35
N LYS A 346 16.80 25.02 25.53
CA LYS A 346 18.24 25.03 25.85
C LYS A 346 18.54 25.89 27.09
N LYS A 347 17.91 27.06 27.25
CA LYS A 347 17.99 27.85 28.50
C LYS A 347 17.43 27.09 29.71
N LYS A 348 16.28 26.42 29.58
CA LYS A 348 15.70 25.60 30.66
C LYS A 348 16.59 24.41 31.02
N GLN A 349 17.15 23.72 30.04
CA GLN A 349 18.10 22.63 30.26
C GLN A 349 19.41 23.14 30.88
N GLY A 350 19.94 24.28 30.44
CA GLY A 350 21.11 24.91 31.06
C GLY A 350 20.86 25.28 32.52
N VAL A 351 19.70 25.84 32.85
CA VAL A 351 19.30 26.12 34.24
C VAL A 351 19.16 24.82 35.05
N LEU A 352 18.56 23.77 34.48
CA LEU A 352 18.41 22.47 35.14
C LEU A 352 19.77 21.81 35.41
N ILE A 353 20.70 21.87 34.45
CA ILE A 353 22.07 21.36 34.61
C ILE A 353 22.81 22.18 35.66
N THR A 354 22.63 23.51 35.68
CA THR A 354 23.26 24.37 36.70
C THR A 354 22.70 24.07 38.10
N ILE A 355 21.40 23.79 38.23
CA ILE A 355 20.78 23.34 39.49
C ILE A 355 21.29 21.96 39.88
N CYS A 356 21.39 21.00 38.95
CA CYS A 356 21.94 19.68 39.23
C CYS A 356 23.43 19.76 39.64
N LEU A 357 24.22 20.63 39.02
CA LEU A 357 25.61 20.93 39.38
C LEU A 357 25.71 21.62 40.74
N LEU A 358 24.77 22.50 41.10
CA LEU A 358 24.68 23.09 42.44
C LEU A 358 24.31 22.04 43.50
N ILE A 359 23.41 21.10 43.19
CA ILE A 359 23.05 20.00 44.10
C ILE A 359 24.21 19.03 44.26
N THR A 360 24.90 18.66 43.17
CA THR A 360 26.11 17.83 43.26
C THR A 360 27.24 18.57 43.95
N ALA A 361 27.42 19.87 43.72
CA ALA A 361 28.36 20.69 44.49
C ALA A 361 27.98 20.75 45.97
N CYS A 362 26.70 20.82 46.34
CA CYS A 362 26.27 20.74 47.74
C CYS A 362 26.53 19.36 48.36
N VAL A 363 26.30 18.27 47.63
CA VAL A 363 26.61 16.90 48.08
C VAL A 363 28.12 16.69 48.22
N VAL A 364 28.90 17.25 47.29
CA VAL A 364 30.37 17.23 47.32
C VAL A 364 30.89 18.13 48.45
N ILE A 365 30.30 19.30 48.72
CA ILE A 365 30.66 20.18 49.84
C ILE A 365 30.30 19.52 51.18
N VAL A 366 29.16 18.82 51.30
CA VAL A 366 28.82 18.04 52.50
C VAL A 366 29.75 16.83 52.67
N GLY A 367 30.18 16.20 51.57
CA GLY A 367 31.18 15.14 51.57
C GLY A 367 32.60 15.62 51.91
N ILE A 368 32.98 16.81 51.44
CA ILE A 368 34.28 17.45 51.71
C ILE A 368 34.32 18.02 53.14
N LEU A 369 33.21 18.55 53.67
CA LEU A 369 33.11 18.97 55.07
C LEU A 369 33.18 17.78 56.05
N ALA A 370 32.83 16.56 55.62
CA ALA A 370 33.02 15.32 56.38
C ALA A 370 34.43 14.72 56.25
N ALA A 371 35.22 15.14 55.24
CA ALA A 371 36.54 14.62 54.94
C ALA A 371 37.58 15.75 54.87
N THR A 372 38.06 16.15 56.05
CA THR A 372 39.41 16.68 56.31
C THR A 372 39.87 17.95 55.59
N SER A 373 40.07 18.99 56.40
CA SER A 373 41.31 19.77 56.55
C SER A 373 42.43 19.60 55.50
N LYS A 374 42.92 20.77 55.02
CA LYS A 374 44.24 21.07 54.42
C LYS A 374 44.43 20.81 52.91
N ILE A 375 44.38 21.88 52.10
CA ILE A 375 45.51 22.55 51.40
C ILE A 375 45.03 23.38 50.18
N ASP A 376 45.67 24.54 50.05
CA ASP A 376 45.52 25.66 49.11
C ASP A 376 45.92 25.42 47.63
N ASP A 377 45.37 26.31 46.80
CA ASP A 377 45.89 27.00 45.62
C ASP A 377 46.46 26.22 44.42
N THR A 378 45.79 26.36 43.27
CA THR A 378 46.22 27.33 42.24
C THR A 378 45.24 27.45 41.07
N LEU A 379 44.88 28.71 40.79
CA LEU A 379 44.15 29.21 39.62
C LEU A 379 45.17 29.95 38.73
N HIS A 380 45.13 29.75 37.41
CA HIS A 380 45.18 30.80 36.36
C HIS A 380 45.72 30.29 35.02
N GLY A 381 45.11 30.79 33.94
CA GLY A 381 45.62 30.70 32.57
C GLY A 381 44.59 31.09 31.51
N ILE A 382 44.27 32.39 31.44
CA ILE A 382 43.52 33.07 30.35
C ILE A 382 44.54 33.71 29.39
N PHE A 383 44.10 33.98 28.14
CA PHE A 383 44.63 34.86 27.05
C PHE A 383 45.16 34.08 25.83
N ASP A 384 45.05 34.50 24.57
CA ASP A 384 44.33 35.55 23.80
C ASP A 384 44.52 35.14 22.31
N LEU A 385 43.47 35.02 21.50
CA LEU A 385 43.10 35.89 20.38
C LEU A 385 44.20 36.53 19.50
N THR A 386 44.01 36.30 18.18
CA THR A 386 44.39 37.07 16.97
C THR A 386 45.70 36.72 16.24
N THR A 387 45.55 36.23 15.01
CA THR A 387 46.07 36.93 13.82
C THR A 387 45.23 36.61 12.59
N ILE A 388 44.73 37.68 11.96
CA ILE A 388 44.15 37.72 10.62
C ILE A 388 45.30 37.57 9.63
N ASP A 389 45.12 36.80 8.55
CA ASP A 389 45.88 37.06 7.33
C ASP A 389 45.00 36.99 6.09
N ARG A 390 45.11 38.05 5.27
CA ARG A 390 44.27 38.34 4.11
C ARG A 390 45.23 38.70 2.98
N LYS A 391 45.05 38.03 1.84
CA LYS A 391 45.61 38.23 0.49
C LYS A 391 46.92 37.48 0.16
N GLN A 392 46.79 36.54 -0.76
CA GLN A 392 47.70 36.46 -1.90
C GLN A 392 46.90 36.33 -3.20
N GLN A 393 46.80 37.43 -3.94
CA GLN A 393 46.71 37.40 -5.39
C GLN A 393 48.12 37.06 -5.89
N GLN A 394 48.29 35.86 -6.46
CA GLN A 394 49.49 35.50 -7.20
C GLN A 394 49.11 35.29 -8.66
N THR A 395 49.73 36.11 -9.52
CA THR A 395 49.85 35.93 -10.96
C THR A 395 50.36 34.51 -11.28
N LEU A 396 49.56 33.71 -11.97
CA LEU A 396 49.85 32.29 -12.28
C LEU A 396 50.30 32.10 -13.73
N SER A 397 51.37 31.34 -13.87
CA SER A 397 51.90 30.78 -15.12
C SER A 397 51.27 29.40 -15.37
N ALA A 398 51.19 28.98 -16.64
CA ALA A 398 50.53 27.75 -17.06
C ALA A 398 51.19 26.49 -16.47
N GLY A 399 50.40 25.60 -15.84
CA GLY A 399 50.81 24.21 -15.54
C GLY A 399 50.66 23.69 -14.10
N GLN A 400 50.05 24.42 -13.16
CA GLN A 400 49.86 23.95 -11.78
C GLN A 400 48.42 23.53 -11.48
N PHE A 401 48.24 22.33 -10.89
CA PHE A 401 46.99 21.87 -10.28
C PHE A 401 46.66 22.73 -9.06
N ILE A 402 45.51 23.39 -9.06
CA ILE A 402 45.02 24.19 -7.92
C ILE A 402 43.89 23.42 -7.25
N GLN A 403 44.10 23.02 -6.00
CA GLN A 403 43.06 22.46 -5.16
C GLN A 403 42.21 23.62 -4.61
N ALA A 404 41.19 24.02 -5.37
CA ALA A 404 40.18 24.96 -4.90
C ALA A 404 39.00 24.16 -4.34
N ASN A 405 39.05 23.86 -3.04
CA ASN A 405 37.87 23.33 -2.36
C ASN A 405 36.78 24.39 -2.40
N SER A 406 35.55 23.97 -2.72
CA SER A 406 34.40 24.85 -2.66
C SER A 406 33.50 24.39 -1.53
N GLU A 407 33.00 25.36 -0.79
CA GLU A 407 32.19 25.16 0.40
C GLU A 407 30.83 25.80 0.13
N PHE A 408 29.78 24.99 0.15
CA PHE A 408 28.42 25.44 -0.06
C PHE A 408 27.55 25.08 1.12
N VAL A 409 26.38 25.72 1.20
CA VAL A 409 25.28 25.28 2.04
C VAL A 409 24.03 25.20 1.19
N GLU A 410 23.27 24.12 1.35
CA GLU A 410 21.93 24.00 0.80
C GLU A 410 20.91 24.33 1.89
N ILE A 411 19.91 25.14 1.54
CA ILE A 411 18.81 25.44 2.45
C ILE A 411 17.93 24.19 2.61
N VAL A 412 17.84 23.68 3.83
CA VAL A 412 16.91 22.58 4.19
C VAL A 412 15.62 23.08 4.81
N ALA A 413 15.57 24.35 5.24
CA ALA A 413 14.35 25.00 5.67
C ALA A 413 13.47 25.34 4.46
N LEU A 414 12.18 25.02 4.51
CA LEU A 414 11.22 25.35 3.46
C LEU A 414 11.27 26.79 2.98
N LYS A 415 11.39 27.69 3.95
CA LYS A 415 11.58 29.10 3.75
C LYS A 415 12.42 29.66 4.88
N THR A 416 13.35 30.54 4.55
CA THR A 416 14.13 31.31 5.51
C THR A 416 14.49 32.66 4.92
N TYR A 417 15.23 33.47 5.69
CA TYR A 417 15.72 34.75 5.24
C TYR A 417 17.15 34.94 5.69
N LEU A 418 17.97 35.54 4.82
CA LEU A 418 19.26 36.07 5.23
C LEU A 418 19.06 37.12 6.34
N ARG A 419 19.90 37.04 7.36
CA ARG A 419 19.97 38.02 8.45
C ARG A 419 21.20 38.89 8.26
N LEU A 420 21.09 40.19 8.59
CA LEU A 420 22.25 41.10 8.62
C LEU A 420 23.28 40.73 9.71
N GLU A 421 22.81 40.22 10.85
CA GLU A 421 23.63 39.81 11.99
C GLU A 421 23.27 38.37 12.42
N PRO A 422 24.16 37.63 13.09
CA PRO A 422 23.90 36.27 13.56
C PRO A 422 22.98 36.24 14.81
N ASP A 423 21.83 36.90 14.72
CA ASP A 423 20.75 36.87 15.71
C ASP A 423 19.40 36.65 15.04
N ILE A 424 18.53 35.90 15.72
CA ILE A 424 17.21 35.55 15.22
C ILE A 424 16.25 36.75 15.16
N ASN A 425 16.56 37.83 15.88
CA ASN A 425 15.79 39.08 15.82
C ASN A 425 16.42 40.11 14.89
N SER A 426 17.55 39.78 14.23
CA SER A 426 18.15 40.63 13.21
C SER A 426 17.18 40.85 12.05
N LYS A 427 17.30 42.01 11.38
CA LYS A 427 16.55 42.33 10.17
C LYS A 427 16.73 41.24 9.11
N GLU A 428 15.62 40.85 8.49
CA GLU A 428 15.55 39.95 7.34
C GLU A 428 15.79 40.74 6.06
N THR A 429 16.59 40.21 5.15
CA THR A 429 16.97 40.91 3.92
C THR A 429 16.46 40.17 2.68
N THR A 430 16.99 38.99 2.40
CA THR A 430 16.66 38.20 1.21
C THR A 430 15.92 36.95 1.63
N ALA A 431 14.78 36.69 0.98
CA ALA A 431 14.05 35.43 1.15
C ALA A 431 14.80 34.29 0.47
N LEU A 432 14.85 33.14 1.12
CA LEU A 432 15.43 31.90 0.60
C LEU A 432 14.44 30.76 0.78
N THR A 433 14.48 29.78 -0.10
CA THR A 433 13.64 28.60 -0.11
C THR A 433 14.45 27.32 -0.01
N ARG A 434 13.79 26.21 0.35
CA ARG A 434 14.44 24.90 0.39
C ARG A 434 15.03 24.56 -0.97
N GLY A 435 16.26 24.03 -0.96
CA GLY A 435 17.01 23.69 -2.16
C GLY A 435 17.91 24.82 -2.67
N ASP A 436 17.75 26.07 -2.21
CA ASP A 436 18.65 27.15 -2.61
C ASP A 436 20.09 26.84 -2.14
N LEU A 437 21.07 27.06 -3.00
CA LEU A 437 22.49 26.94 -2.66
C LEU A 437 23.14 28.30 -2.45
N LEU A 438 24.01 28.38 -1.45
CA LEU A 438 24.79 29.56 -1.13
C LEU A 438 26.24 29.17 -0.88
N PHE A 439 27.17 30.08 -1.14
CA PHE A 439 28.56 29.91 -0.72
C PHE A 439 28.63 29.96 0.81
N ASN A 440 29.34 28.99 1.38
CA ASN A 440 29.61 28.92 2.81
C ASN A 440 30.91 29.69 3.12
N LEU A 441 30.77 30.84 3.78
CA LEU A 441 31.90 31.67 4.20
C LEU A 441 32.42 31.31 5.61
N GLY A 442 31.91 30.22 6.20
CA GLY A 442 32.28 29.72 7.50
C GLY A 442 31.32 30.10 8.63
N ARG A 443 31.55 29.52 9.81
CA ARG A 443 30.78 29.82 11.03
C ARG A 443 31.15 31.19 11.59
N ASP A 444 30.17 31.86 12.19
CA ASP A 444 30.41 33.09 12.92
C ASP A 444 31.25 32.82 14.19
N SER A 445 32.22 33.69 14.46
CA SER A 445 33.15 33.55 15.58
C SER A 445 32.52 33.76 16.96
N GLN A 446 31.44 34.56 17.05
CA GLN A 446 30.77 34.89 18.31
C GLN A 446 29.48 34.08 18.51
N ALA A 447 28.87 33.61 17.43
CA ALA A 447 27.66 32.82 17.43
C ALA A 447 27.85 31.55 16.59
N SER A 448 28.51 30.54 17.16
CA SER A 448 28.92 29.29 16.49
C SER A 448 27.81 28.49 15.79
N ASP A 449 26.56 28.72 16.19
CA ASP A 449 25.36 28.10 15.62
C ASP A 449 24.89 28.84 14.35
N TRP A 450 25.60 29.87 13.90
CA TRP A 450 25.32 30.66 12.71
C TRP A 450 26.43 30.55 11.68
N TYR A 451 26.04 30.50 10.43
CA TYR A 451 26.90 30.47 9.26
C TYR A 451 26.80 31.79 8.54
N LYS A 452 27.96 32.32 8.15
CA LYS A 452 28.05 33.42 7.21
C LYS A 452 28.01 32.86 5.80
N VAL A 453 27.13 33.40 4.97
CA VAL A 453 26.84 32.86 3.64
C VAL A 453 26.75 33.97 2.61
N GLU A 454 26.93 33.61 1.34
CA GLU A 454 26.82 34.52 0.20
C GLU A 454 25.98 33.90 -0.91
N LEU A 455 25.03 34.68 -1.45
CA LEU A 455 24.22 34.27 -2.61
C LEU A 455 25.09 34.04 -3.85
N VAL A 456 24.76 33.02 -4.63
CA VAL A 456 25.52 32.65 -5.84
C VAL A 456 25.42 33.72 -6.93
N GLU A 457 24.21 34.22 -7.25
CA GLU A 457 24.03 35.20 -8.33
C GLU A 457 24.34 36.65 -7.90
N ASP A 458 23.79 37.06 -6.75
CA ASP A 458 23.74 38.46 -6.32
C ASP A 458 24.89 38.88 -5.40
N HIS A 459 25.74 37.94 -4.98
CA HIS A 459 26.86 38.15 -4.04
C HIS A 459 26.46 38.83 -2.71
N LYS A 460 25.17 38.78 -2.33
CA LYS A 460 24.71 39.35 -1.06
C LYS A 460 25.13 38.44 0.08
N ILE A 461 25.77 39.04 1.07
CA ILE A 461 26.26 38.36 2.26
C ILE A 461 25.24 38.49 3.40
N GLY A 462 25.02 37.41 4.14
CA GLY A 462 24.20 37.39 5.34
C GLY A 462 24.53 36.23 6.27
N TYR A 463 23.67 36.02 7.26
CA TYR A 463 23.80 34.94 8.24
C TYR A 463 22.58 34.02 8.23
N LEU A 464 22.84 32.72 8.37
CA LEU A 464 21.84 31.66 8.49
C LEU A 464 22.12 30.78 9.70
N TYR A 465 21.06 30.32 10.35
CA TYR A 465 21.17 29.42 11.49
C TYR A 465 21.47 27.98 11.04
N GLU A 466 22.33 27.26 11.76
CA GLU A 466 22.82 25.92 11.40
C GLU A 466 21.72 24.87 11.16
N GLN A 467 20.53 25.05 11.75
CA GLN A 467 19.41 24.13 11.57
C GLN A 467 18.62 24.38 10.28
N TRP A 468 18.88 25.49 9.58
CA TRP A 468 18.20 25.83 8.32
C TRP A 468 18.95 25.37 7.09
N ILE A 469 20.19 24.90 7.28
CA ILE A 469 21.13 24.63 6.21
C ILE A 469 21.73 23.23 6.36
N MET A 470 22.30 22.75 5.26
CA MET A 470 23.10 21.55 5.18
C MET A 470 24.40 21.91 4.49
N PRO A 471 25.55 21.86 5.19
CA PRO A 471 26.83 22.08 4.57
C PRO A 471 27.15 21.01 3.51
N ILE A 472 27.79 21.47 2.45
CA ILE A 472 28.23 20.69 1.30
C ILE A 472 29.71 20.99 1.10
N HIS A 473 30.52 19.94 1.16
CA HIS A 473 31.95 20.01 0.92
C HIS A 473 32.23 19.46 -0.47
N SER A 474 32.93 20.23 -1.29
CA SER A 474 33.33 19.74 -2.60
C SER A 474 34.81 19.98 -2.86
N SER A 475 35.46 18.96 -3.43
CA SER A 475 36.90 18.96 -3.59
C SER A 475 37.31 18.30 -4.90
N PRO A 476 38.11 18.97 -5.75
CA PRO A 476 38.77 18.33 -6.87
C PRO A 476 39.94 17.48 -6.38
N HIS A 477 40.21 16.38 -7.06
CA HIS A 477 41.39 15.55 -6.80
C HIS A 477 42.04 15.10 -8.11
N LYS A 478 43.27 14.59 -8.00
CA LYS A 478 44.03 14.09 -9.14
C LYS A 478 43.47 12.72 -9.50
N GLY A 479 43.05 12.54 -10.76
CA GLY A 479 42.45 11.33 -11.31
C GLY A 479 42.84 10.02 -10.60
N THR A 480 41.97 9.50 -9.73
CA THR A 480 42.18 8.18 -9.10
C THR A 480 41.35 7.12 -9.79
N PRO A 481 41.90 5.94 -10.13
CA PRO A 481 41.09 4.85 -10.67
C PRO A 481 39.95 4.51 -9.71
N LEU A 482 38.71 4.45 -10.23
CA LEU A 482 37.59 3.92 -9.47
C LEU A 482 37.88 2.43 -9.17
N SER A 483 37.60 2.00 -7.93
CA SER A 483 37.78 0.59 -7.54
C SER A 483 37.00 -0.34 -8.48
N HIS A 484 37.66 -1.40 -8.96
CA HIS A 484 37.10 -2.43 -9.84
C HIS A 484 36.68 -3.69 -9.07
N SER A 485 36.28 -3.56 -7.80
CA SER A 485 35.65 -4.68 -7.09
C SER A 485 34.48 -5.21 -7.91
N LYS A 486 34.31 -6.53 -7.96
CA LYS A 486 33.22 -7.18 -8.70
C LYS A 486 31.89 -6.62 -8.21
N ARG A 487 31.27 -5.75 -9.00
CA ARG A 487 29.98 -5.13 -8.71
C ARG A 487 28.85 -5.98 -9.27
N ASN A 488 27.72 -6.02 -8.57
CA ASN A 488 26.52 -6.69 -9.08
C ASN A 488 25.75 -5.71 -9.97
N THR A 489 25.40 -6.11 -11.18
CA THR A 489 24.57 -5.29 -12.08
C THR A 489 23.13 -5.21 -11.55
N ILE A 490 22.67 -4.00 -11.29
CA ILE A 490 21.30 -3.68 -10.84
C ILE A 490 20.41 -3.43 -12.06
N TYR A 491 20.94 -2.68 -13.02
CA TYR A 491 20.25 -2.32 -14.25
C TYR A 491 21.26 -2.17 -15.38
N GLU A 492 20.90 -2.60 -16.59
CA GLU A 492 21.72 -2.45 -17.79
C GLU A 492 20.81 -2.17 -19.00
N GLN A 493 21.21 -1.22 -19.83
CA GLN A 493 20.55 -0.87 -21.07
C GLN A 493 21.61 -0.56 -22.13
N ASN A 494 21.72 -1.44 -23.13
CA ASN A 494 22.62 -1.29 -24.28
C ASN A 494 21.96 -0.61 -25.49
N PHE A 495 20.73 -0.10 -25.32
CA PHE A 495 19.94 0.61 -26.32
C PHE A 495 19.86 -0.04 -27.71
N SER A 496 19.95 -1.36 -27.77
CA SER A 496 19.77 -2.14 -29.00
C SER A 496 18.32 -2.16 -29.50
N SER A 497 17.35 -1.80 -28.64
CA SER A 497 15.94 -1.65 -28.96
C SER A 497 15.27 -0.61 -28.06
N PHE A 498 14.13 -0.07 -28.49
CA PHE A 498 13.37 0.91 -27.71
C PHE A 498 12.81 0.26 -26.43
N SER A 499 13.02 0.92 -25.30
CA SER A 499 12.37 0.59 -24.04
C SER A 499 11.30 1.63 -23.73
N THR A 500 10.13 1.17 -23.28
CA THR A 500 9.03 2.03 -22.81
C THR A 500 9.23 2.51 -21.37
N ASP A 501 10.29 2.08 -20.70
CA ASP A 501 10.54 2.38 -19.27
C ASP A 501 11.22 3.73 -19.07
N TRP A 502 11.70 4.35 -20.16
CA TRP A 502 12.35 5.64 -20.16
C TRP A 502 11.33 6.77 -20.33
N GLU A 503 11.34 7.71 -19.40
CA GLU A 503 10.52 8.92 -19.39
C GLU A 503 11.30 10.08 -20.02
N GLU A 504 10.82 10.53 -21.17
CA GLU A 504 11.41 11.62 -21.95
C GLU A 504 10.80 12.98 -21.58
N SER A 505 11.56 14.06 -21.75
CA SER A 505 11.04 15.41 -21.55
C SER A 505 9.97 15.77 -22.58
N LYS A 506 8.92 16.44 -22.14
CA LYS A 506 7.83 16.91 -23.00
C LYS A 506 8.20 18.27 -23.60
N PHE A 507 9.12 18.27 -24.55
CA PHE A 507 9.58 19.49 -25.20
C PHE A 507 8.57 19.98 -26.25
N ASP A 508 7.75 20.98 -25.88
CA ASP A 508 6.63 21.48 -26.71
C ASP A 508 7.09 22.49 -27.79
N TYR A 509 6.41 22.50 -28.95
CA TYR A 509 6.85 23.03 -30.25
C TYR A 509 7.21 24.52 -30.32
N ALA A 510 6.95 25.31 -29.28
CA ALA A 510 7.27 26.74 -29.23
C ALA A 510 8.78 27.01 -29.00
N TYR A 511 9.46 26.14 -28.25
CA TYR A 511 10.84 26.37 -27.78
C TYR A 511 11.90 25.58 -28.56
N GLY A 512 11.47 24.72 -29.47
CA GLY A 512 12.32 23.93 -30.37
C GLY A 512 11.77 22.52 -30.56
N THR A 513 12.63 21.57 -30.93
CA THR A 513 12.32 20.15 -31.06
C THR A 513 13.39 19.32 -30.38
N GLY A 514 12.97 18.44 -29.47
CA GLY A 514 13.81 17.37 -28.94
C GLY A 514 13.26 16.05 -29.45
N SER A 515 14.12 15.17 -29.95
CA SER A 515 13.70 13.84 -30.38
C SER A 515 14.70 12.79 -29.95
N LEU A 516 14.17 11.60 -29.75
CA LEU A 516 14.89 10.43 -29.33
C LEU A 516 14.77 9.34 -30.39
N ASP A 517 15.90 8.80 -30.82
CA ASP A 517 15.94 7.77 -31.85
C ASP A 517 16.99 6.70 -31.53
N ILE A 518 16.75 5.47 -31.96
CA ILE A 518 17.73 4.39 -31.90
C ILE A 518 18.20 4.14 -33.33
N LYS A 519 19.39 4.67 -33.64
CA LYS A 519 20.06 4.47 -34.93
C LYS A 519 21.45 3.90 -34.70
N ASP A 520 21.82 2.94 -35.55
CA ASP A 520 23.13 2.28 -35.52
C ASP A 520 23.48 1.62 -34.18
N GLY A 521 22.46 1.16 -33.43
CA GLY A 521 22.65 0.53 -32.12
C GLY A 521 22.98 1.50 -30.98
N SER A 522 22.77 2.82 -31.17
CA SER A 522 22.99 3.85 -30.14
C SER A 522 21.73 4.66 -29.89
N TYR A 523 21.54 5.07 -28.64
CA TYR A 523 20.46 5.95 -28.22
C TYR A 523 20.85 7.39 -28.53
N LYS A 524 20.20 8.00 -29.52
CA LYS A 524 20.55 9.34 -30.00
C LYS A 524 19.51 10.34 -29.51
N ILE A 525 20.00 11.35 -28.80
CA ILE A 525 19.22 12.54 -28.46
C ILE A 525 19.61 13.63 -29.45
N GLU A 526 18.62 14.10 -30.21
CA GLU A 526 18.73 15.26 -31.09
C GLU A 526 17.91 16.40 -30.48
N LEU A 527 18.59 17.49 -30.13
CA LEU A 527 17.98 18.68 -29.57
C LEU A 527 18.25 19.86 -30.49
N ASN A 528 17.18 20.51 -30.94
CA ASN A 528 17.20 21.78 -31.67
C ASN A 528 16.40 22.79 -30.86
N ALA A 529 17.05 23.81 -30.30
CA ALA A 529 16.39 24.75 -29.40
C ALA A 529 16.43 26.18 -29.95
N LYS A 530 15.30 26.89 -29.86
CA LYS A 530 15.17 28.31 -30.22
C LYS A 530 15.56 29.26 -29.10
N GLN A 531 15.86 28.72 -27.92
CA GLN A 531 16.31 29.41 -26.72
C GLN A 531 17.11 28.41 -25.86
N PRO A 532 17.86 28.86 -24.85
CA PRO A 532 18.57 27.95 -23.94
C PRO A 532 17.60 26.93 -23.33
N ALA A 533 17.94 25.65 -23.46
CA ALA A 533 17.06 24.55 -23.09
C ALA A 533 17.84 23.26 -22.91
N TYR A 534 17.27 22.33 -22.15
CA TYR A 534 17.78 20.97 -22.06
C TYR A 534 16.68 19.96 -22.34
N TYR A 535 17.10 18.78 -22.80
CA TYR A 535 16.28 17.62 -23.07
C TYR A 535 16.84 16.44 -22.30
N PHE A 536 15.97 15.64 -21.68
CA PHE A 536 16.38 14.50 -20.87
C PHE A 536 15.55 13.26 -21.18
N SER A 537 16.13 12.12 -20.83
CA SER A 537 15.46 10.83 -20.80
C SER A 537 15.89 10.11 -19.52
N ASN A 538 14.94 9.76 -18.65
CA ASN A 538 15.20 9.19 -17.33
C ASN A 538 14.55 7.83 -17.14
N ILE A 539 15.13 7.00 -16.28
CA ILE A 539 14.50 5.77 -15.81
C ILE A 539 14.33 5.79 -14.29
N SER A 540 13.25 5.17 -13.80
CA SER A 540 12.99 4.97 -12.37
C SER A 540 13.43 3.57 -11.92
N ILE A 541 14.35 3.48 -10.96
CA ILE A 541 14.85 2.21 -10.42
C ILE A 541 14.27 1.95 -9.03
N SER A 542 13.35 1.00 -8.90
CA SER A 542 12.53 0.82 -7.68
C SER A 542 13.32 0.65 -6.38
N GLU A 543 14.51 0.04 -6.41
CA GLU A 543 15.34 -0.21 -5.23
C GLU A 543 16.83 0.09 -5.52
N LEU A 544 17.25 1.35 -5.42
CA LEU A 544 18.67 1.69 -5.42
C LEU A 544 19.31 1.37 -4.06
N PRO A 545 20.45 0.65 -4.02
CA PRO A 545 21.16 0.39 -2.78
C PRO A 545 21.80 1.67 -2.22
N SER A 546 22.26 1.62 -0.97
CA SER A 546 22.91 2.78 -0.33
C SER A 546 24.26 3.13 -0.95
N SER A 547 24.85 2.24 -1.73
CA SER A 547 26.06 2.46 -2.53
C SER A 547 25.83 1.94 -3.93
N TYR A 548 25.98 2.77 -4.95
CA TYR A 548 25.86 2.35 -6.35
C TYR A 548 26.72 3.21 -7.28
N LEU A 549 27.12 2.64 -8.42
CA LEU A 549 27.73 3.34 -9.54
C LEU A 549 26.76 3.37 -10.71
N ALA A 550 26.39 4.56 -11.17
CA ALA A 550 25.73 4.77 -12.46
C ALA A 550 26.77 5.18 -13.51
N SER A 551 26.69 4.61 -14.72
CA SER A 551 27.61 4.90 -15.80
C SER A 551 26.96 4.81 -17.18
N VAL A 552 27.50 5.55 -18.14
CA VAL A 552 27.05 5.51 -19.55
C VAL A 552 28.19 5.91 -20.48
N ASP A 553 28.21 5.33 -21.66
CA ASP A 553 29.09 5.74 -22.75
C ASP A 553 28.42 6.87 -23.52
N THR A 554 29.17 7.95 -23.76
CA THR A 554 28.68 9.16 -24.44
C THR A 554 29.56 9.49 -25.63
N LYS A 555 28.95 10.03 -26.69
CA LYS A 555 29.67 10.51 -27.86
C LYS A 555 28.95 11.69 -28.50
N TRP A 556 29.63 12.82 -28.62
CA TRP A 556 29.18 13.90 -29.49
C TRP A 556 29.26 13.46 -30.95
N LEU A 557 28.15 13.57 -31.69
CA LEU A 557 28.07 13.13 -33.08
C LEU A 557 28.20 14.31 -34.05
N SER A 558 27.40 15.36 -33.83
CA SER A 558 27.40 16.57 -34.64
C SER A 558 26.54 17.65 -34.00
N GLY A 559 26.85 18.90 -34.30
CA GLY A 559 26.04 20.03 -33.88
C GLY A 559 26.67 21.35 -34.32
N GLN A 560 26.02 22.45 -34.00
CA GLN A 560 26.51 23.81 -34.29
C GLN A 560 26.62 24.66 -33.01
N GLY A 561 26.38 24.08 -31.84
CA GLY A 561 26.16 24.81 -30.61
C GLY A 561 27.21 24.63 -29.52
N THR A 562 27.04 25.44 -28.48
CA THR A 562 27.75 25.34 -27.20
C THR A 562 26.90 24.51 -26.24
N GLY A 563 26.93 23.20 -26.45
CA GLY A 563 26.13 22.25 -25.72
C GLY A 563 26.90 21.48 -24.64
N TYR A 564 26.14 20.95 -23.69
CA TYR A 564 26.59 19.96 -22.71
C TYR A 564 25.77 18.69 -22.85
N TYR A 565 26.38 17.55 -22.53
CA TYR A 565 25.69 16.28 -22.52
C TYR A 565 26.26 15.34 -21.46
N GLY A 566 25.42 14.49 -20.89
CA GLY A 566 25.91 13.51 -19.93
C GLY A 566 24.84 12.84 -19.09
N LEU A 567 25.16 12.64 -17.81
CA LEU A 567 24.35 11.92 -16.84
C LEU A 567 23.59 12.89 -15.94
N GLN A 568 22.35 12.53 -15.68
CA GLN A 568 21.49 13.16 -14.69
C GLN A 568 21.24 12.19 -13.54
N THR A 569 21.35 12.69 -12.32
CA THR A 569 21.12 11.92 -11.08
C THR A 569 20.22 12.72 -10.15
N ASN A 570 19.59 12.05 -9.17
CA ASN A 570 18.73 12.71 -8.19
C ASN A 570 17.62 13.56 -8.83
N PHE A 571 17.02 13.07 -9.92
CA PHE A 571 15.99 13.81 -10.62
C PHE A 571 14.66 13.78 -9.84
N VAL A 572 14.21 14.94 -9.38
CA VAL A 572 12.90 15.12 -8.75
C VAL A 572 11.89 15.59 -9.80
N ASP A 573 12.24 16.67 -10.49
CA ASP A 573 11.48 17.31 -11.55
C ASP A 573 12.39 18.15 -12.44
N GLU A 574 11.83 18.80 -13.47
CA GLU A 574 12.54 19.66 -14.42
C GLU A 574 13.21 20.90 -13.77
N SER A 575 12.93 21.21 -12.50
CA SER A 575 13.59 22.30 -11.79
C SER A 575 14.61 21.82 -10.76
N ASN A 576 14.78 20.50 -10.57
CA ASN A 576 15.52 19.92 -9.46
C ASN A 576 16.22 18.59 -9.84
N PHE A 577 17.51 18.66 -10.14
CA PHE A 577 18.35 17.50 -10.45
C PHE A 577 19.85 17.79 -10.31
N ASP A 578 20.67 16.75 -10.24
CA ASP A 578 22.14 16.84 -10.24
C ASP A 578 22.69 16.34 -11.58
N TYR A 579 23.81 16.89 -12.02
CA TYR A 579 24.36 16.56 -13.33
C TYR A 579 25.88 16.40 -13.36
N LEU A 580 26.33 15.49 -14.23
CA LEU A 580 27.69 15.38 -14.73
C LEU A 580 27.63 15.46 -16.25
N MET A 581 28.20 16.50 -16.82
CA MET A 581 28.16 16.73 -18.26
C MET A 581 29.54 16.99 -18.85
N ILE A 582 29.65 16.75 -20.14
CA ILE A 582 30.79 17.07 -21.00
C ILE A 582 30.32 18.15 -21.98
N SER A 583 31.10 19.21 -22.17
CA SER A 583 30.85 20.18 -23.23
C SER A 583 31.20 19.62 -24.60
N THR A 584 30.72 20.24 -25.68
CA THR A 584 31.17 19.96 -27.05
C THR A 584 32.68 20.21 -27.23
N GLU A 585 33.29 21.03 -26.38
CA GLU A 585 34.74 21.33 -26.33
C GLU A 585 35.53 20.34 -25.43
N GLY A 586 34.85 19.39 -24.76
CA GLY A 586 35.47 18.39 -23.90
C GLY A 586 35.67 18.82 -22.44
N ASP A 587 35.03 19.90 -22.01
CA ASP A 587 35.07 20.35 -20.61
C ASP A 587 34.12 19.54 -19.74
N LEU A 588 34.60 19.11 -18.57
CA LEU A 588 33.78 18.41 -17.57
C LEU A 588 33.12 19.43 -16.65
N VAL A 589 31.81 19.30 -16.49
CA VAL A 589 31.00 20.14 -15.61
C VAL A 589 30.22 19.28 -14.63
N VAL A 590 30.36 19.59 -13.34
CA VAL A 590 29.58 19.00 -12.25
C VAL A 590 28.82 20.12 -11.57
N GLY A 591 27.54 19.90 -11.35
CA GLY A 591 26.69 20.87 -10.68
C GLY A 591 25.32 20.34 -10.39
N THR A 592 24.45 21.28 -10.05
CA THR A 592 23.10 21.01 -9.62
C THR A 592 22.16 22.05 -10.21
N TYR A 593 20.96 21.63 -10.56
CA TYR A 593 19.85 22.49 -10.91
C TYR A 593 18.85 22.44 -9.77
N ARG A 594 18.55 23.59 -9.15
CA ARG A 594 17.63 23.70 -8.01
C ARG A 594 16.75 24.91 -8.19
N ASN A 595 15.44 24.75 -7.99
CA ASN A 595 14.46 25.82 -8.11
C ASN A 595 14.53 26.62 -9.43
N GLY A 596 14.98 25.98 -10.52
CA GLY A 596 15.12 26.64 -11.83
C GLY A 596 16.46 27.37 -12.04
N GLU A 597 17.39 27.28 -11.09
CA GLU A 597 18.71 27.90 -11.16
C GLU A 597 19.82 26.84 -11.20
N SER A 598 20.85 27.11 -12.00
CA SER A 598 22.01 26.22 -12.17
C SER A 598 23.18 26.69 -11.32
N VAL A 599 23.67 25.81 -10.44
CA VAL A 599 24.85 26.06 -9.60
C VAL A 599 25.94 25.06 -9.96
N VAL A 600 27.02 25.59 -10.53
CA VAL A 600 28.18 24.80 -10.95
C VAL A 600 29.14 24.63 -9.78
N PHE A 601 29.38 23.38 -9.38
CA PHE A 601 30.40 23.05 -8.37
C PHE A 601 31.80 22.98 -8.97
N TYR A 602 31.89 22.53 -10.22
CA TYR A 602 33.17 22.30 -10.89
C TYR A 602 33.04 22.43 -12.40
N ASN A 603 34.01 23.09 -13.01
CA ASN A 603 34.14 23.24 -14.45
C ASN A 603 35.63 23.21 -14.84
N THR A 604 36.02 22.31 -15.75
CA THR A 604 37.42 22.23 -16.19
C THR A 604 37.87 23.42 -17.03
N LYS A 605 36.94 24.16 -17.63
CA LYS A 605 37.23 25.40 -18.36
C LYS A 605 37.90 26.43 -17.44
N ASP A 606 37.38 26.51 -16.21
CA ASP A 606 37.83 27.45 -15.18
C ASP A 606 38.90 26.85 -14.26
N SER A 607 39.05 25.53 -14.25
CA SER A 607 39.99 24.79 -13.42
C SER A 607 40.78 23.78 -14.24
N MET A 608 42.06 24.06 -14.52
CA MET A 608 42.93 23.19 -15.33
C MET A 608 43.28 21.87 -14.63
N ASN A 609 42.33 20.94 -14.53
CA ASN A 609 42.59 19.55 -14.17
C ASN A 609 42.58 18.67 -15.42
N LYS A 610 43.53 18.88 -16.32
CA LYS A 610 43.77 18.03 -17.52
C LYS A 610 44.29 16.62 -17.18
N THR A 611 44.12 16.13 -15.95
CA THR A 611 44.75 14.88 -15.46
C THR A 611 43.89 13.65 -15.64
N VAL A 612 42.62 13.81 -16.01
CA VAL A 612 41.69 12.70 -16.27
C VAL A 612 41.77 12.28 -17.74
N PRO A 613 41.85 10.98 -18.08
CA PRO A 613 41.87 10.55 -19.47
C PRO A 613 40.57 10.91 -20.18
N PHE A 614 40.67 11.67 -21.27
CA PHE A 614 39.55 12.09 -22.09
C PHE A 614 39.82 11.76 -23.56
N ASN A 615 38.84 11.16 -24.23
CA ASN A 615 38.92 10.80 -25.64
C ASN A 615 38.27 11.91 -26.47
N GLU A 616 39.09 12.86 -26.94
CA GLU A 616 38.62 13.96 -27.78
C GLU A 616 37.99 13.44 -29.09
N GLY A 617 36.75 13.83 -29.36
CA GLY A 617 35.96 13.33 -30.50
C GLY A 617 35.59 11.84 -30.45
N GLY A 618 35.97 11.14 -29.37
CA GLY A 618 35.73 9.71 -29.16
C GLY A 618 34.59 9.42 -28.20
N VAL A 619 34.41 8.13 -27.89
CA VAL A 619 33.48 7.68 -26.85
C VAL A 619 34.13 7.92 -25.48
N ASN A 620 33.37 8.52 -24.56
CA ASN A 620 33.77 8.73 -23.17
C ASN A 620 32.74 8.09 -22.24
N LYS A 621 33.22 7.24 -21.32
CA LYS A 621 32.39 6.68 -20.25
C LYS A 621 32.36 7.65 -19.08
N ILE A 622 31.21 8.21 -18.77
CA ILE A 622 31.02 9.03 -17.57
C ILE A 622 30.39 8.19 -16.46
N SER A 623 30.73 8.47 -15.21
CA SER A 623 30.22 7.70 -14.08
C SER A 623 30.09 8.51 -12.81
N VAL A 624 29.10 8.15 -11.99
CA VAL A 624 28.86 8.74 -10.67
C VAL A 624 28.73 7.61 -9.66
N LEU A 625 29.65 7.56 -8.70
CA LEU A 625 29.60 6.67 -7.54
C LEU A 625 28.90 7.41 -6.41
N VAL A 626 27.80 6.87 -5.93
CA VAL A 626 27.03 7.40 -4.80
C VAL A 626 27.26 6.47 -3.61
N GLU A 627 27.70 7.03 -2.49
CA GLU A 627 27.91 6.31 -1.23
C GLU A 627 27.13 7.01 -0.11
N SER A 628 26.15 6.31 0.47
CA SER A 628 25.31 6.83 1.55
C SER A 628 25.41 5.93 2.78
N LYS A 629 25.73 6.51 3.93
CA LYS A 629 25.72 5.78 5.22
C LYS A 629 24.34 5.89 5.86
N VAL A 630 23.61 4.76 5.89
CA VAL A 630 22.26 4.67 6.48
C VAL A 630 22.27 5.18 7.93
N ASN A 631 21.29 6.03 8.28
CA ASN A 631 21.09 6.66 9.59
C ASN A 631 22.23 7.62 10.03
N ASN A 632 22.06 8.91 9.72
CA ASN A 632 22.85 10.07 10.19
C ASN A 632 24.29 10.21 9.65
N GLY A 633 24.74 9.42 8.67
CA GLY A 633 26.06 9.60 8.04
C GLY A 633 26.03 10.48 6.79
N PRO A 634 27.19 10.95 6.28
CA PRO A 634 27.25 11.77 5.08
C PRO A 634 26.86 10.96 3.83
N THR A 635 26.39 11.67 2.80
CA THR A 635 26.25 11.12 1.46
C THR A 635 27.28 11.74 0.53
N ARG A 636 28.01 10.89 -0.20
CA ARG A 636 29.10 11.28 -1.07
C ARG A 636 28.82 10.90 -2.52
N PHE A 637 29.09 11.84 -3.42
CA PHE A 637 29.09 11.67 -4.87
C PHE A 637 30.51 11.77 -5.37
N THR A 638 30.99 10.75 -6.06
CA THR A 638 32.31 10.74 -6.70
C THR A 638 32.14 10.62 -8.20
N TYR A 639 32.54 11.66 -8.91
CA TYR A 639 32.39 11.81 -10.35
C TYR A 639 33.63 11.35 -11.08
N ALA A 640 33.46 10.61 -12.17
CA ALA A 640 34.53 10.02 -12.94
C ALA A 640 34.28 10.08 -14.45
N VAL A 641 35.37 10.07 -15.20
CA VAL A 641 35.39 9.88 -16.65
C VAL A 641 36.43 8.82 -17.00
N ASN A 642 36.08 7.93 -17.92
CA ASN A 642 36.90 6.82 -18.40
C ASN A 642 37.54 5.97 -17.28
N GLY A 643 36.81 5.80 -16.17
CA GLY A 643 37.23 5.02 -15.00
C GLY A 643 38.12 5.76 -13.99
N TYR A 644 38.38 7.05 -14.18
CA TYR A 644 39.18 7.87 -13.26
C TYR A 644 38.30 8.95 -12.62
N SER A 645 38.22 8.94 -11.29
CA SER A 645 37.48 9.95 -10.53
C SER A 645 38.27 11.25 -10.42
N PHE A 646 37.59 12.39 -10.56
CA PHE A 646 38.24 13.71 -10.59
C PHE A 646 37.62 14.73 -9.62
N TYR A 647 36.40 14.47 -9.14
CA TYR A 647 35.69 15.39 -8.26
C TYR A 647 34.81 14.64 -7.28
N THR A 648 34.68 15.19 -6.07
CA THR A 648 33.82 14.64 -5.03
C THR A 648 32.98 15.75 -4.40
N VAL A 649 31.69 15.47 -4.20
CA VAL A 649 30.74 16.30 -3.45
C VAL A 649 30.25 15.48 -2.26
N GLU A 650 30.33 16.03 -1.06
CA GLU A 650 29.90 15.40 0.18
C GLU A 650 28.90 16.28 0.92
N TYR A 651 27.70 15.74 1.15
CA TYR A 651 26.69 16.33 2.02
C TYR A 651 26.91 15.81 3.44
N GLU A 652 26.99 16.70 4.44
CA GLU A 652 27.31 16.32 5.83
C GLU A 652 26.31 15.32 6.45
N ARG A 653 25.09 15.25 5.92
CA ARG A 653 24.01 14.40 6.45
C ARG A 653 23.42 13.52 5.36
N TRP A 654 22.76 12.46 5.81
CA TRP A 654 22.07 11.52 4.96
C TRP A 654 20.96 12.22 4.18
N GLN A 655 20.91 11.95 2.89
CA GLN A 655 19.86 12.43 1.99
C GLN A 655 19.05 11.28 1.41
N VAL A 656 17.74 11.53 1.25
CA VAL A 656 16.85 10.68 0.45
C VAL A 656 16.99 11.11 -1.00
N PHE A 657 17.68 10.31 -1.80
CA PHE A 657 17.78 10.56 -3.24
C PHE A 657 16.61 9.94 -3.98
N GLN A 658 16.18 10.60 -5.05
CA GLN A 658 15.18 10.02 -5.93
C GLN A 658 15.78 8.88 -6.75
N PRO A 659 15.04 7.77 -6.94
CA PRO A 659 15.49 6.64 -7.74
C PRO A 659 15.53 6.91 -9.26
N LYS A 660 15.49 8.17 -9.68
CA LYS A 660 15.48 8.57 -11.09
C LYS A 660 16.86 9.03 -11.54
N ILE A 661 17.38 8.31 -12.53
CA ILE A 661 18.70 8.53 -13.14
C ILE A 661 18.50 8.52 -14.66
N GLY A 662 19.25 9.32 -15.38
CA GLY A 662 19.07 9.41 -16.82
C GLY A 662 20.15 10.15 -17.55
N LEU A 663 19.78 10.59 -18.74
CA LEU A 663 20.62 11.24 -19.74
C LEU A 663 20.12 12.67 -19.94
N ILE A 664 21.05 13.59 -20.22
CA ILE A 664 20.73 14.99 -20.47
C ILE A 664 21.55 15.52 -21.65
N VAL A 665 20.95 16.37 -22.46
CA VAL A 665 21.58 17.25 -23.44
C VAL A 665 21.09 18.67 -23.20
N TRP A 666 21.99 19.64 -23.07
CA TRP A 666 21.69 21.03 -22.70
C TRP A 666 22.37 22.00 -23.67
N LEU A 667 21.59 22.86 -24.33
CA LEU A 667 22.06 23.98 -25.15
C LEU A 667 22.04 25.31 -24.37
N LEU A 668 23.15 26.03 -24.40
CA LEU A 668 23.27 27.32 -23.72
C LEU A 668 22.81 28.52 -24.55
N ALA A 669 22.68 28.38 -25.87
CA ALA A 669 22.27 29.47 -26.74
C ALA A 669 20.99 29.14 -27.54
N ALA A 670 20.40 30.20 -28.09
CA ALA A 670 19.28 30.11 -29.01
C ALA A 670 19.74 29.69 -30.41
N ASP A 671 18.84 29.03 -31.14
CA ASP A 671 19.00 28.60 -32.53
C ASP A 671 20.19 27.63 -32.75
N GLU A 672 20.51 26.84 -31.73
CA GLU A 672 21.54 25.80 -31.76
C GLU A 672 20.91 24.41 -31.91
N SER A 673 21.70 23.46 -32.40
CA SER A 673 21.32 22.05 -32.49
C SER A 673 22.48 21.14 -32.15
N GLU A 674 22.20 20.09 -31.38
CA GLU A 674 23.17 19.07 -30.98
C GLU A 674 22.60 17.67 -31.13
N ILE A 675 23.45 16.75 -31.58
CA ILE A 675 23.17 15.33 -31.70
C ILE A 675 24.21 14.57 -30.89
N VAL A 676 23.75 13.84 -29.88
CA VAL A 676 24.59 13.08 -28.95
C VAL A 676 24.13 11.64 -28.91
N GLY A 677 25.08 10.72 -29.01
CA GLY A 677 24.86 9.29 -28.83
C GLY A 677 25.19 8.85 -27.41
N PHE A 678 24.33 7.98 -26.88
CA PHE A 678 24.48 7.30 -25.60
C PHE A 678 24.41 5.79 -25.81
N ASP A 679 25.23 5.05 -25.07
CA ASP A 679 25.27 3.58 -25.11
C ASP A 679 25.70 3.00 -23.76
N ASN A 680 25.49 1.69 -23.55
CA ASN A 680 25.94 0.93 -22.38
C ASN A 680 25.62 1.61 -21.03
N PHE A 681 24.38 2.05 -20.85
CA PHE A 681 23.94 2.58 -19.57
C PHE A 681 23.85 1.45 -18.55
N GLU A 682 24.54 1.61 -17.42
CA GLU A 682 24.67 0.57 -16.40
C GLU A 682 24.59 1.18 -15.00
N ILE A 683 23.87 0.50 -14.11
CA ILE A 683 23.85 0.77 -12.67
C ILE A 683 24.31 -0.50 -11.96
N THR A 684 25.31 -0.36 -11.09
CA THR A 684 25.94 -1.47 -10.36
C THR A 684 26.09 -1.17 -8.88
N GLU A 685 26.06 -2.20 -8.03
CA GLU A 685 26.29 -2.11 -6.57
C GLU A 685 27.76 -2.17 -6.20
#